data_AF-A0A1I2CR97-F1
#
_entry.id   AF-A0A1I2CR97-F1
#
_cell.length_a   1.000
_cell.length_b   1.000
_cell.length_c   1.000
_cell.angle_alpha   90.00
_cell.angle_beta   90.00
_cell.angle_gamma   90.00
#
_symmetry.space_group_name_H-M   'P 1'
#
loop_
_entity.id
_entity.type
_entity.pdbx_description
1 polymer ?
#
loop_
_entity_poly.entity_id
_entity_poly.type
_entity_poly.pdbx_seq_one_letter_code
_entity_poly.pdbx_strand_id
1 'polypeptide(L)'
;MKKKSTKKVVSVALGLLLLSNSVALNAATAASNGASIELPPAPAWGHFVDNYKNSISANQSVYSNPVIGVLSGFQDLWEPGTSWNNGTKLNSSVLDYNIQYVANIAATRTAEDEEMAYFVDRTNQSYGATEGLGALADVYRDKTGTFTTITSIPDDATSVKYNDGNGSNKAGDSGSELGKMVDLIGTLRGNYASSNPSKNFYSYMRPYRWANDTSMIVPTLVPAISATPATDGGFPSGHTNASYLASYALAYAVPERFQELLTRASEMGNSRIIAGMHSPLDVIGGRVMATALAAATLSDPDNAALKQDAYNQAHALLLTETGTAEDRFTDYEKNKALFTERLTYGFDQIHSTTEPMVVPKGAEVLLETRLPYLTGEQRRAVLATTGISSGYPVLDDPEGWGRLNLFAAADGYGAFDSDVTVTMDASKGGFYAADSWKNNIAGAGKLTKEGTGALKLLGANTFSGGTQINAGTLESGSGTALGNGDVVNNGGTLTEKVAGKMTIDGSFTQAANGTLELNVASASDVLEIKGAVHANGKLHVNFPSSYVPSSGSVTLISYGANQQNGQFTSVEISGVPSQYNAQVVYQADKITLEITNKSSSGGSSGSGNSSTPTPTPAPTSTPTNPVNQNSGVTVTAKADANGNAEAVIDDAQIKTVVEQAQAKEAGSKIVTLTVESADNVKSYGITLSKAAVTSLSAGKVDKVVVATPFGTITINPATLAAIEKAAGNNIHVKVAQSGADTLTPEAKKLVGARPVLDISVESGASNLSTFGGGSIQIDIPYVPAQGEDTSAIVAYYIDNDGKPSIMSNSSYSNGKVTFVTNHLSHYAVGYNKISFSDSNSHWGAPFISYLAARDMISGSGSNQFAPNKNITRAEFAKILAGIANADVSGYNTSTFGDVKAGDWYLPYVSWAAEHAIVQGSSSNAFKPNEPISREEMSVMLKRFTDQAGFTLPKSVSAVTFADQSSISSWATDAIVSLQQAEIISGKGANAFVPKGGATRAEAAKMLAVLHQTMN
;
A
#
# COMPACT_ATOMS: atom_id res chain seq x y z
N MET A 1 36.84 78.54 10.65
CA MET A 1 35.49 79.05 10.99
C MET A 1 34.73 77.96 11.73
N LYS A 2 34.32 78.30 12.96
CA LYS A 2 33.20 77.80 13.78
C LYS A 2 32.74 76.32 13.73
N LYS A 3 32.95 75.73 14.93
CA LYS A 3 32.08 74.85 15.76
C LYS A 3 32.19 73.34 15.49
N LYS A 4 32.90 72.60 16.36
CA LYS A 4 32.51 72.07 17.72
C LYS A 4 31.60 70.85 17.55
N SER A 5 31.77 69.68 18.17
CA SER A 5 32.39 69.36 19.48
C SER A 5 32.61 67.84 19.61
N THR A 6 33.86 67.45 19.88
CA THR A 6 34.33 66.56 20.97
C THR A 6 33.39 65.55 21.65
N LYS A 7 33.82 64.27 21.57
CA LYS A 7 34.29 63.37 22.66
C LYS A 7 33.81 63.68 24.09
N LYS A 8 33.50 62.61 24.87
CA LYS A 8 34.25 62.13 26.07
C LYS A 8 33.36 61.18 26.93
N VAL A 9 33.81 59.95 27.25
CA VAL A 9 34.63 59.55 28.46
C VAL A 9 33.73 59.58 29.72
N VAL A 10 33.68 58.64 30.67
CA VAL A 10 34.38 57.40 31.08
C VAL A 10 33.81 57.05 32.49
N SER A 11 34.09 55.83 33.00
CA SER A 11 34.04 55.43 34.43
C SER A 11 32.67 55.12 35.07
N VAL A 12 32.49 54.12 35.96
CA VAL A 12 33.42 53.28 36.75
C VAL A 12 32.66 52.09 37.39
N ALA A 13 33.39 50.97 37.56
CA ALA A 13 33.41 49.94 38.62
C ALA A 13 32.10 49.56 39.38
N LEU A 14 31.66 48.30 39.37
CA LEU A 14 32.18 47.10 40.09
C LEU A 14 31.35 46.82 41.36
N GLY A 15 30.66 45.67 41.36
CA GLY A 15 30.00 45.09 42.53
C GLY A 15 29.75 43.60 42.30
N LEU A 16 30.71 42.78 42.74
CA LEU A 16 30.72 41.32 42.76
C LEU A 16 29.44 40.69 43.36
N LEU A 17 29.05 39.52 42.84
CA LEU A 17 29.03 38.29 43.65
C LEU A 17 29.04 37.03 42.77
N LEU A 18 30.02 36.18 43.08
CA LEU A 18 30.31 34.88 42.49
C LEU A 18 29.19 33.88 42.75
N LEU A 19 28.97 32.96 41.81
CA LEU A 19 28.99 31.52 42.08
C LEU A 19 29.10 30.76 40.74
N SER A 20 30.20 30.04 40.63
CA SER A 20 30.63 29.17 39.55
C SER A 20 29.67 28.00 39.32
N ASN A 21 29.29 27.77 38.06
CA ASN A 21 29.15 26.42 37.50
C ASN A 21 29.36 26.50 35.99
N SER A 22 30.52 26.04 35.56
CA SER A 22 30.91 25.86 34.17
C SER A 22 30.13 24.72 33.55
N VAL A 23 29.06 25.04 32.81
CA VAL A 23 28.53 24.17 31.76
C VAL A 23 29.13 24.69 30.45
N ALA A 24 30.00 23.90 29.85
CA ALA A 24 30.53 24.18 28.52
C ALA A 24 29.38 24.07 27.50
N LEU A 25 28.83 25.21 27.09
CA LEU A 25 28.07 25.32 25.85
C LEU A 25 29.04 25.06 24.70
N ASN A 26 29.06 23.84 24.17
CA ASN A 26 29.49 23.65 22.80
C ASN A 26 28.39 24.22 21.90
N ALA A 27 28.65 25.40 21.35
CA ALA A 27 27.87 25.94 20.25
C ALA A 27 27.96 24.95 19.07
N ALA A 28 26.86 24.25 18.81
CA ALA A 28 26.66 23.53 17.57
C ALA A 28 26.74 24.55 16.43
N THR A 29 27.80 24.45 15.64
CA THR A 29 27.90 25.19 14.39
C THR A 29 26.89 24.57 13.44
N ALA A 30 25.81 25.29 13.19
CA ALA A 30 24.85 24.99 12.13
C ALA A 30 25.61 24.97 10.80
N ALA A 31 25.85 23.79 10.25
CA ALA A 31 26.30 23.63 8.88
C ALA A 31 25.12 23.91 7.96
N SER A 32 25.13 25.10 7.36
CA SER A 32 24.20 25.55 6.34
C SER A 32 24.58 25.01 4.96
N ASN A 33 23.58 24.53 4.23
CA ASN A 33 23.28 24.77 2.81
C ASN A 33 22.76 23.51 2.11
N GLY A 34 21.53 23.11 2.46
CA GLY A 34 20.68 22.45 1.48
C GLY A 34 20.34 23.47 0.38
N ALA A 35 20.30 23.06 -0.87
CA ALA A 35 19.93 23.96 -1.97
C ALA A 35 18.52 24.49 -1.70
N SER A 36 18.37 25.80 -1.48
CA SER A 36 17.07 26.43 -1.29
C SER A 36 16.22 26.22 -2.54
N ILE A 37 15.00 25.68 -2.40
CA ILE A 37 14.05 25.59 -3.52
C ILE A 37 13.70 27.00 -3.98
N GLU A 38 14.27 27.39 -5.11
CA GLU A 38 14.07 28.72 -5.70
C GLU A 38 12.58 29.01 -5.93
N LEU A 39 12.21 30.27 -5.78
CA LEU A 39 10.86 30.71 -6.10
C LEU A 39 10.68 30.70 -7.64
N PRO A 40 9.50 30.30 -8.14
CA PRO A 40 9.18 30.52 -9.55
C PRO A 40 9.34 32.00 -9.89
N PRO A 41 9.65 32.36 -11.15
CA PRO A 41 9.51 33.73 -11.61
C PRO A 41 8.08 34.23 -11.34
N ALA A 42 7.94 35.48 -10.90
CA ALA A 42 6.62 36.07 -10.70
C ALA A 42 5.85 36.14 -12.04
N PRO A 43 4.62 35.62 -12.12
CA PRO A 43 3.78 35.80 -13.30
C PRO A 43 3.42 37.27 -13.53
N ALA A 44 2.75 37.56 -14.65
CA ALA A 44 2.36 38.93 -15.02
C ALA A 44 1.42 39.62 -14.00
N TRP A 45 0.68 38.84 -13.20
CA TRP A 45 -0.15 39.33 -12.08
C TRP A 45 0.58 39.39 -10.74
N GLY A 46 1.89 39.12 -10.71
CA GLY A 46 2.69 38.93 -9.50
C GLY A 46 2.48 37.56 -8.86
N HIS A 47 3.19 37.28 -7.76
CA HIS A 47 2.95 36.05 -7.01
C HIS A 47 1.53 36.01 -6.45
N PHE A 48 0.87 34.86 -6.54
CA PHE A 48 -0.53 34.71 -6.11
C PHE A 48 -0.74 35.16 -4.67
N VAL A 49 0.10 34.70 -3.74
CA VAL A 49 -0.04 34.98 -2.30
C VAL A 49 0.06 36.46 -1.95
N ASP A 50 0.78 37.26 -2.73
CA ASP A 50 0.92 38.70 -2.51
C ASP A 50 -0.27 39.49 -3.08
N ASN A 51 -0.98 38.91 -4.06
CA ASN A 51 -1.97 39.62 -4.88
C ASN A 51 -3.39 39.03 -4.78
N TYR A 52 -3.61 37.96 -4.01
CA TYR A 52 -4.87 37.19 -4.00
C TYR A 52 -6.13 38.04 -3.73
N LYS A 53 -6.01 39.15 -3.00
CA LYS A 53 -7.11 40.11 -2.73
C LYS A 53 -7.66 40.78 -4.00
N ASN A 54 -6.94 40.70 -5.13
CA ASN A 54 -7.41 41.14 -6.45
C ASN A 54 -8.37 40.13 -7.11
N SER A 55 -8.69 39.01 -6.46
CA SER A 55 -9.64 37.99 -6.94
C SER A 55 -11.10 38.42 -6.73
N ILE A 56 -11.49 39.52 -7.38
CA ILE A 56 -12.80 40.15 -7.26
C ILE A 56 -13.48 40.28 -8.63
N SER A 57 -14.81 40.37 -8.66
CA SER A 57 -15.59 40.46 -9.90
C SER A 57 -15.30 41.68 -10.76
N ALA A 58 -14.70 42.73 -10.21
CA ALA A 58 -14.24 43.90 -10.95
C ALA A 58 -13.01 43.60 -11.83
N ASN A 59 -12.24 42.57 -11.49
CA ASN A 59 -11.03 42.18 -12.21
C ASN A 59 -11.33 40.94 -13.08
N GLN A 60 -11.29 41.12 -14.40
CA GLN A 60 -11.83 40.16 -15.38
C GLN A 60 -10.79 39.72 -16.44
N SER A 61 -9.51 39.78 -16.11
CA SER A 61 -8.43 39.33 -16.99
C SER A 61 -7.35 38.56 -16.22
N VAL A 62 -6.56 37.75 -16.94
CA VAL A 62 -5.39 37.04 -16.41
C VAL A 62 -4.38 37.96 -15.72
N TYR A 63 -4.31 39.25 -16.10
CA TYR A 63 -3.37 40.21 -15.52
C TYR A 63 -3.91 40.88 -14.26
N SER A 64 -5.22 41.10 -14.19
CA SER A 64 -5.87 41.82 -13.09
C SER A 64 -6.37 40.91 -11.97
N ASN A 65 -6.62 39.63 -12.27
CA ASN A 65 -7.22 38.68 -11.35
C ASN A 65 -6.32 37.44 -11.24
N PRO A 66 -5.67 37.22 -10.09
CA PRO A 66 -4.67 36.16 -9.96
C PRO A 66 -5.26 34.76 -9.99
N VAL A 67 -6.54 34.56 -9.65
CA VAL A 67 -7.20 33.25 -9.82
C VAL A 67 -7.41 32.95 -11.31
N ILE A 68 -7.80 33.94 -12.11
CA ILE A 68 -7.87 33.77 -13.57
C ILE A 68 -6.48 33.44 -14.10
N GLY A 69 -5.44 34.15 -13.63
CA GLY A 69 -4.05 33.90 -13.97
C GLY A 69 -3.56 32.49 -13.65
N VAL A 70 -3.74 31.99 -12.42
CA VAL A 70 -3.33 30.63 -12.03
C VAL A 70 -4.00 29.55 -12.89
N LEU A 71 -5.22 29.79 -13.35
CA LEU A 71 -5.95 28.85 -14.21
C LEU A 71 -5.69 29.05 -15.72
N SER A 72 -4.77 29.95 -16.10
CA SER A 72 -4.56 30.38 -17.50
C SER A 72 -4.13 29.26 -18.45
N GLY A 73 -3.52 28.18 -17.96
CA GLY A 73 -3.23 26.99 -18.77
C GLY A 73 -4.49 26.35 -19.40
N PHE A 74 -5.68 26.66 -18.90
CA PHE A 74 -6.93 26.24 -19.56
C PHE A 74 -7.14 26.92 -20.93
N GLN A 75 -6.51 28.08 -21.16
CA GLN A 75 -6.54 28.77 -22.46
C GLN A 75 -5.75 28.04 -23.55
N ASP A 76 -4.93 27.04 -23.21
CA ASP A 76 -4.30 26.16 -24.21
C ASP A 76 -5.27 25.10 -24.75
N LEU A 77 -6.37 24.87 -24.03
CA LEU A 77 -7.40 23.88 -24.37
C LEU A 77 -8.64 24.55 -24.96
N TRP A 78 -9.01 25.73 -24.47
CA TRP A 78 -10.27 26.39 -24.74
C TRP A 78 -10.15 27.90 -24.89
N GLU A 79 -10.73 28.43 -25.97
CA GLU A 79 -10.90 29.87 -26.19
C GLU A 79 -12.36 30.29 -25.93
N PRO A 80 -12.64 31.19 -24.97
CA PRO A 80 -13.99 31.67 -24.71
C PRO A 80 -14.58 32.42 -25.91
N GLY A 81 -15.86 32.18 -26.20
CA GLY A 81 -16.60 32.87 -27.26
C GLY A 81 -17.28 34.16 -26.80
N THR A 82 -17.97 34.83 -27.72
CA THR A 82 -18.77 36.03 -27.42
C THR A 82 -20.07 35.75 -26.65
N SER A 83 -20.40 34.47 -26.49
CA SER A 83 -21.54 33.95 -25.73
C SER A 83 -21.14 32.70 -24.95
N TRP A 84 -22.06 32.17 -24.15
CA TRP A 84 -21.81 31.05 -23.25
C TRP A 84 -21.65 29.69 -23.95
N ASN A 85 -22.04 29.59 -25.23
CA ASN A 85 -22.12 28.34 -25.99
C ASN A 85 -21.38 28.36 -27.33
N ASN A 86 -20.52 29.35 -27.57
CA ASN A 86 -19.86 29.52 -28.87
C ASN A 86 -18.33 29.71 -28.79
N GLY A 87 -17.69 29.24 -27.72
CA GLY A 87 -16.22 29.21 -27.67
C GLY A 87 -15.62 28.11 -28.55
N THR A 88 -14.29 28.14 -28.69
CA THR A 88 -13.51 27.30 -29.60
C THR A 88 -12.70 26.26 -28.83
N LYS A 89 -12.82 24.98 -29.22
CA LYS A 89 -11.91 23.92 -28.75
C LYS A 89 -10.56 24.08 -29.43
N LEU A 90 -9.51 24.35 -28.67
CA LEU A 90 -8.14 24.40 -29.17
C LEU A 90 -7.47 23.01 -29.10
N ASN A 91 -7.87 22.20 -28.12
CA ASN A 91 -7.45 20.81 -28.00
C ASN A 91 -8.67 19.88 -27.82
N SER A 92 -9.18 19.34 -28.93
CA SER A 92 -10.36 18.48 -28.92
C SER A 92 -10.12 17.15 -28.21
N SER A 93 -8.93 16.55 -28.31
CA SER A 93 -8.66 15.24 -27.69
C SER A 93 -8.83 15.29 -26.16
N VAL A 94 -8.28 16.33 -25.53
CA VAL A 94 -8.42 16.53 -24.08
C VAL A 94 -9.85 16.91 -23.70
N LEU A 95 -10.45 17.86 -24.41
CA LEU A 95 -11.80 18.32 -24.07
C LEU A 95 -12.89 17.27 -24.34
N ASP A 96 -12.72 16.42 -25.36
CA ASP A 96 -13.64 15.33 -25.65
C ASP A 96 -13.52 14.22 -24.60
N TYR A 97 -12.31 13.83 -24.20
CA TYR A 97 -12.12 12.93 -23.04
C TYR A 97 -12.76 13.51 -21.78
N ASN A 98 -12.56 14.81 -21.52
CA ASN A 98 -13.10 15.49 -20.35
C ASN A 98 -14.64 15.38 -20.26
N ILE A 99 -15.35 15.47 -21.39
CA ILE A 99 -16.81 15.29 -21.42
C ILE A 99 -17.20 13.80 -21.42
N GLN A 100 -16.48 12.97 -22.18
CA GLN A 100 -16.74 11.53 -22.27
C GLN A 100 -16.57 10.83 -20.93
N TYR A 101 -15.63 11.27 -20.09
CA TYR A 101 -15.45 10.77 -18.74
C TYR A 101 -16.75 10.90 -17.92
N VAL A 102 -17.42 12.04 -18.00
CA VAL A 102 -18.71 12.29 -17.32
C VAL A 102 -19.81 11.40 -17.89
N ALA A 103 -19.85 11.24 -19.22
CA ALA A 103 -20.85 10.40 -19.88
C ALA A 103 -20.69 8.92 -19.51
N ASN A 104 -19.45 8.45 -19.41
CA ASN A 104 -19.15 7.09 -18.95
C ASN A 104 -19.61 6.87 -17.52
N ILE A 105 -19.31 7.80 -16.60
CA ILE A 105 -19.79 7.71 -15.22
C ILE A 105 -21.31 7.74 -15.17
N ALA A 106 -21.96 8.63 -15.92
CA ALA A 106 -23.43 8.69 -15.95
C ALA A 106 -24.07 7.39 -16.44
N ALA A 107 -23.42 6.68 -17.36
CA ALA A 107 -23.88 5.40 -17.86
C ALA A 107 -23.66 4.23 -16.89
N THR A 108 -22.75 4.35 -15.92
CA THR A 108 -22.35 3.25 -15.02
C THR A 108 -22.58 3.51 -13.53
N ARG A 109 -22.96 4.72 -13.13
CA ARG A 109 -23.18 5.08 -11.73
C ARG A 109 -24.25 4.20 -11.08
N THR A 110 -24.01 3.82 -9.84
CA THR A 110 -24.92 3.00 -9.01
C THR A 110 -25.96 3.87 -8.31
N ALA A 111 -26.97 3.25 -7.70
CA ALA A 111 -27.95 4.00 -6.90
C ALA A 111 -27.28 4.68 -5.69
N GLU A 112 -26.29 4.02 -5.10
CA GLU A 112 -25.49 4.56 -4.00
C GLU A 112 -24.66 5.77 -4.44
N ASP A 113 -24.12 5.76 -5.67
CA ASP A 113 -23.44 6.91 -6.26
C ASP A 113 -24.39 8.10 -6.46
N GLU A 114 -25.62 7.85 -6.93
CA GLU A 114 -26.65 8.87 -7.12
C GLU A 114 -27.10 9.48 -5.78
N GLU A 115 -27.30 8.64 -4.76
CA GLU A 115 -27.66 9.07 -3.41
C GLU A 115 -26.56 9.94 -2.79
N MET A 116 -25.31 9.49 -2.84
CA MET A 116 -24.17 10.25 -2.35
C MET A 116 -24.01 11.58 -3.11
N ALA A 117 -24.17 11.56 -4.44
CA ALA A 117 -24.11 12.76 -5.26
C ALA A 117 -25.19 13.77 -4.89
N TYR A 118 -26.40 13.31 -4.60
CA TYR A 118 -27.47 14.19 -4.11
C TYR A 118 -27.10 14.83 -2.78
N PHE A 119 -26.72 14.05 -1.76
CA PHE A 119 -26.39 14.61 -0.44
C PHE A 119 -25.22 15.59 -0.50
N VAL A 120 -24.13 15.26 -1.21
CA VAL A 120 -22.97 16.15 -1.34
C VAL A 120 -23.32 17.44 -2.11
N ASP A 121 -24.14 17.36 -3.15
CA ASP A 121 -24.54 18.54 -3.92
C ASP A 121 -25.50 19.44 -3.14
N ARG A 122 -26.38 18.85 -2.32
CA ARG A 122 -27.47 19.58 -1.67
C ARG A 122 -27.13 20.09 -0.29
N THR A 123 -26.18 19.48 0.41
CA THR A 123 -25.66 19.97 1.69
C THR A 123 -24.66 21.11 1.51
N ASN A 124 -24.51 21.97 2.52
CA ASN A 124 -23.45 22.97 2.53
C ASN A 124 -22.05 22.31 2.51
N GLN A 125 -21.13 22.83 1.71
CA GLN A 125 -19.80 22.23 1.55
C GLN A 125 -18.99 22.22 2.85
N SER A 126 -19.16 23.22 3.73
CA SER A 126 -18.51 23.22 5.04
C SER A 126 -19.09 22.16 5.97
N TYR A 127 -20.39 21.86 5.86
CA TYR A 127 -21.00 20.72 6.58
C TYR A 127 -20.40 19.40 6.05
N GLY A 128 -20.37 19.19 4.73
CA GLY A 128 -19.81 17.97 4.14
C GLY A 128 -18.33 17.76 4.45
N ALA A 129 -17.54 18.83 4.54
CA ALA A 129 -16.12 18.78 4.88
C ALA A 129 -15.86 18.21 6.30
N THR A 130 -16.80 18.41 7.25
CA THR A 130 -16.66 17.89 8.62
C THR A 130 -16.59 16.37 8.69
N GLU A 131 -17.09 15.63 7.69
CA GLU A 131 -16.95 14.17 7.64
C GLU A 131 -15.48 13.71 7.61
N GLY A 132 -14.56 14.54 7.11
CA GLY A 132 -13.13 14.21 7.13
C GLY A 132 -12.51 14.20 8.54
N LEU A 133 -13.22 14.74 9.54
CA LEU A 133 -12.87 14.59 10.96
C LEU A 133 -13.18 13.18 11.50
N GLY A 134 -13.80 12.32 10.69
CA GLY A 134 -14.16 10.94 11.02
C GLY A 134 -15.03 10.87 12.28
N ALA A 135 -14.62 10.08 13.26
CA ALA A 135 -15.37 9.90 14.50
C ALA A 135 -15.71 11.22 15.21
N LEU A 136 -14.89 12.27 15.06
CA LEU A 136 -15.09 13.59 15.68
C LEU A 136 -16.08 14.49 14.93
N ALA A 137 -16.61 14.07 13.78
CA ALA A 137 -17.49 14.90 12.94
C ALA A 137 -18.72 15.39 13.70
N ASP A 138 -19.43 14.51 14.41
CA ASP A 138 -20.64 14.87 15.15
C ASP A 138 -20.31 15.73 16.38
N VAL A 139 -19.19 15.46 17.07
CA VAL A 139 -18.70 16.31 18.17
C VAL A 139 -18.44 17.73 17.70
N TYR A 140 -17.77 17.89 16.56
CA TYR A 140 -17.52 19.20 15.96
C TYR A 140 -18.84 19.90 15.62
N ARG A 141 -19.78 19.18 15.00
CA ARG A 141 -21.09 19.72 14.61
C ARG A 141 -21.88 20.22 15.81
N ASP A 142 -21.95 19.43 16.87
CA ASP A 142 -22.64 19.80 18.11
C ASP A 142 -22.01 21.03 18.77
N LYS A 143 -20.67 21.03 18.93
CA LYS A 143 -19.94 22.13 19.58
C LYS A 143 -19.93 23.43 18.77
N THR A 144 -20.16 23.37 17.46
CA THR A 144 -20.20 24.54 16.57
C THR A 144 -21.61 25.01 16.20
N GLY A 145 -22.61 24.18 16.46
CA GLY A 145 -23.94 24.35 15.89
C GLY A 145 -23.98 24.15 14.38
N THR A 146 -23.04 23.37 13.81
CA THR A 146 -23.04 23.07 12.38
C THR A 146 -24.10 22.03 12.04
N PHE A 147 -25.06 22.40 11.20
CA PHE A 147 -26.19 21.53 10.84
C PHE A 147 -26.42 21.48 9.33
N THR A 148 -27.21 20.49 8.90
CA THR A 148 -27.85 20.45 7.57
C THR A 148 -29.34 20.13 7.73
N THR A 149 -30.14 20.63 6.80
CA THR A 149 -31.56 20.27 6.66
C THR A 149 -31.79 19.17 5.62
N ILE A 150 -30.75 18.79 4.87
CA ILE A 150 -30.83 17.73 3.86
C ILE A 150 -30.48 16.39 4.54
N THR A 151 -31.46 15.81 5.21
CA THR A 151 -31.30 14.54 5.96
C THR A 151 -31.86 13.32 5.23
N SER A 152 -32.56 13.54 4.11
CA SER A 152 -33.11 12.50 3.25
C SER A 152 -33.28 13.04 1.81
N ILE A 153 -33.55 12.14 0.87
CA ILE A 153 -33.94 12.49 -0.50
C ILE A 153 -35.48 12.48 -0.57
N PRO A 154 -36.14 13.63 -0.78
CA PRO A 154 -37.60 13.67 -0.94
C PRO A 154 -38.07 12.90 -2.17
N ASP A 155 -39.24 12.26 -2.08
CA ASP A 155 -39.82 11.47 -3.18
C ASP A 155 -40.03 12.28 -4.48
N ASP A 156 -40.26 13.59 -4.36
CA ASP A 156 -40.46 14.54 -5.44
C ASP A 156 -39.18 15.29 -5.86
N ALA A 157 -38.00 14.93 -5.34
CA ALA A 157 -36.71 15.58 -5.63
C ALA A 157 -36.30 15.54 -7.11
N THR A 158 -36.89 14.66 -7.92
CA THR A 158 -36.71 14.66 -9.38
C THR A 158 -37.41 15.83 -10.08
N SER A 159 -38.31 16.53 -9.37
CA SER A 159 -39.09 17.67 -9.87
C SER A 159 -38.94 18.94 -9.03
N VAL A 160 -38.55 18.82 -7.77
CA VAL A 160 -38.39 19.93 -6.83
C VAL A 160 -36.94 20.07 -6.39
N LYS A 161 -36.40 21.29 -6.48
CA LYS A 161 -35.07 21.61 -5.96
C LYS A 161 -35.14 21.90 -4.46
N TYR A 162 -34.45 21.10 -3.66
CA TYR A 162 -34.22 21.38 -2.24
C TYR A 162 -32.90 22.13 -2.04
N ASN A 163 -32.91 23.13 -1.17
CA ASN A 163 -31.70 23.85 -0.76
C ASN A 163 -31.48 23.60 0.73
N ASP A 164 -30.22 23.47 1.13
CA ASP A 164 -29.90 23.41 2.54
C ASP A 164 -30.32 24.71 3.25
N GLY A 165 -30.98 24.58 4.40
CA GLY A 165 -31.26 25.68 5.33
C GLY A 165 -29.99 26.30 5.91
N ASN A 166 -28.83 25.61 5.81
CA ASN A 166 -27.54 26.18 6.15
C ASN A 166 -26.86 26.85 4.94
N GLY A 167 -27.14 28.14 4.74
CA GLY A 167 -26.51 28.94 3.68
C GLY A 167 -25.15 29.56 4.05
N SER A 168 -24.65 29.36 5.26
CA SER A 168 -23.46 30.03 5.76
C SER A 168 -22.17 29.39 5.21
N ASN A 169 -21.22 30.20 4.73
CA ASN A 169 -19.93 29.67 4.24
C ASN A 169 -19.13 28.94 5.33
N LYS A 170 -19.30 29.30 6.61
CA LYS A 170 -18.61 28.65 7.73
C LYS A 170 -19.40 27.49 8.34
N ALA A 171 -20.66 27.33 7.97
CA ALA A 171 -21.63 26.33 8.44
C ALA A 171 -21.88 26.23 9.95
N GLY A 172 -21.18 26.99 10.83
CA GLY A 172 -21.43 27.05 12.28
C GLY A 172 -21.46 28.47 12.86
N ASP A 173 -21.52 28.56 14.20
CA ASP A 173 -21.56 29.82 14.96
C ASP A 173 -20.18 30.25 15.48
N SER A 174 -19.83 31.53 15.27
CA SER A 174 -18.59 32.14 15.79
C SER A 174 -18.58 32.28 17.31
N GLY A 175 -19.76 32.34 17.94
CA GLY A 175 -19.91 32.41 19.39
C GLY A 175 -19.79 31.05 20.10
N SER A 176 -19.62 29.97 19.35
CA SER A 176 -19.60 28.59 19.87
C SER A 176 -18.29 28.21 20.54
N GLU A 177 -18.27 27.05 21.22
CA GLU A 177 -17.07 26.51 21.88
C GLU A 177 -15.89 26.33 20.94
N LEU A 178 -16.16 26.05 19.66
CA LEU A 178 -15.18 25.89 18.58
C LEU A 178 -15.24 27.06 17.56
N GLY A 179 -15.68 28.24 18.02
CA GLY A 179 -15.94 29.40 17.17
C GLY A 179 -14.74 29.90 16.34
N LYS A 180 -13.49 29.69 16.78
CA LYS A 180 -12.29 30.06 16.02
C LYS A 180 -12.04 29.13 14.85
N MET A 181 -12.33 27.84 14.98
CA MET A 181 -12.33 26.92 13.84
C MET A 181 -13.38 27.35 12.81
N VAL A 182 -14.58 27.71 13.27
CA VAL A 182 -15.67 28.22 12.42
C VAL A 182 -15.26 29.52 11.71
N ASP A 183 -14.65 30.47 12.43
CA ASP A 183 -14.14 31.72 11.85
C ASP A 183 -13.04 31.49 10.82
N LEU A 184 -12.15 30.50 11.04
CA LEU A 184 -11.11 30.14 10.08
C LEU A 184 -11.71 29.60 8.78
N ILE A 185 -12.70 28.70 8.85
CA ILE A 185 -13.44 28.24 7.66
C ILE A 185 -14.07 29.42 6.92
N GLY A 186 -14.72 30.32 7.66
CA GLY A 186 -15.35 31.52 7.11
C GLY A 186 -14.35 32.45 6.41
N THR A 187 -13.15 32.57 6.96
CA THR A 187 -12.07 33.39 6.42
C THR A 187 -11.53 32.82 5.12
N LEU A 188 -11.24 31.51 5.06
CA LEU A 188 -10.78 30.84 3.84
C LEU A 188 -11.86 30.83 2.75
N ARG A 189 -13.13 30.69 3.12
CA ARG A 189 -14.29 30.81 2.22
C ARG A 189 -14.80 32.25 2.05
N GLY A 190 -13.97 33.24 2.36
CA GLY A 190 -14.33 34.65 2.43
C GLY A 190 -14.44 35.36 1.06
N ASN A 191 -14.26 36.68 1.08
CA ASN A 191 -14.60 37.59 -0.02
C ASN A 191 -13.83 37.35 -1.33
N TYR A 192 -12.65 36.71 -1.27
CA TYR A 192 -11.76 36.51 -2.42
C TYR A 192 -11.84 35.10 -2.99
N ALA A 193 -12.72 34.24 -2.43
CA ALA A 193 -12.78 32.82 -2.77
C ALA A 193 -13.81 32.46 -3.87
N SER A 194 -14.46 33.45 -4.49
CA SER A 194 -15.52 33.20 -5.46
C SER A 194 -14.98 32.69 -6.79
N SER A 195 -15.52 31.57 -7.29
CA SER A 195 -15.21 31.06 -8.64
C SER A 195 -15.86 31.83 -9.78
N ASN A 196 -16.82 32.73 -9.49
CA ASN A 196 -17.63 33.39 -10.50
C ASN A 196 -16.82 34.26 -11.49
N PRO A 197 -15.81 35.05 -11.06
CA PRO A 197 -14.97 35.80 -12.01
C PRO A 197 -14.32 34.88 -13.06
N SER A 198 -13.77 33.74 -12.64
CA SER A 198 -13.17 32.75 -13.55
C SER A 198 -14.21 32.07 -14.44
N LYS A 199 -15.38 31.70 -13.89
CA LYS A 199 -16.47 31.12 -14.70
C LYS A 199 -16.93 32.06 -15.81
N ASN A 200 -17.06 33.35 -15.49
CA ASN A 200 -17.44 34.36 -16.47
C ASN A 200 -16.34 34.59 -17.52
N PHE A 201 -15.07 34.54 -17.11
CA PHE A 201 -13.94 34.70 -18.02
C PHE A 201 -13.77 33.52 -18.98
N TYR A 202 -13.74 32.29 -18.45
CA TYR A 202 -13.53 31.09 -19.26
C TYR A 202 -14.77 30.69 -20.06
N SER A 203 -15.97 31.05 -19.60
CA SER A 203 -17.24 30.82 -20.30
C SER A 203 -17.36 29.37 -20.83
N TYR A 204 -16.89 28.40 -20.03
CA TYR A 204 -16.84 27.00 -20.41
C TYR A 204 -18.12 26.30 -19.96
N MET A 205 -18.79 25.59 -20.87
CA MET A 205 -20.07 24.95 -20.58
C MET A 205 -19.91 23.77 -19.62
N ARG A 206 -20.97 23.50 -18.83
CA ARG A 206 -21.11 22.24 -18.07
C ARG A 206 -21.23 21.02 -19.01
N PRO A 207 -20.85 19.82 -18.55
CA PRO A 207 -20.76 18.63 -19.42
C PRO A 207 -22.09 18.24 -20.09
N TYR A 208 -23.22 18.30 -19.37
CA TYR A 208 -24.53 18.01 -19.96
C TYR A 208 -24.96 19.03 -21.03
N ARG A 209 -24.44 20.27 -20.99
CA ARG A 209 -24.70 21.29 -22.03
C ARG A 209 -23.81 21.05 -23.25
N TRP A 210 -22.58 20.59 -23.04
CA TRP A 210 -21.68 20.14 -24.11
C TRP A 210 -22.27 18.98 -24.90
N ALA A 211 -22.77 17.96 -24.20
CA ALA A 211 -23.38 16.79 -24.82
C ALA A 211 -24.81 17.04 -25.31
N ASN A 212 -25.44 18.15 -24.89
CA ASN A 212 -26.87 18.40 -25.04
C ASN A 212 -27.72 17.21 -24.54
N ASP A 213 -27.33 16.67 -23.38
CA ASP A 213 -27.91 15.46 -22.79
C ASP A 213 -28.03 15.60 -21.27
N THR A 214 -29.27 15.81 -20.80
CA THR A 214 -29.57 15.92 -19.37
C THR A 214 -29.60 14.58 -18.65
N SER A 215 -29.58 13.44 -19.34
CA SER A 215 -29.48 12.12 -18.69
C SER A 215 -28.13 11.91 -18.00
N MET A 216 -27.13 12.71 -18.41
CA MET A 216 -25.85 12.79 -17.73
C MET A 216 -25.97 13.25 -16.27
N ILE A 217 -27.05 13.94 -15.90
CA ILE A 217 -27.27 14.44 -14.55
C ILE A 217 -28.01 13.39 -13.72
N VAL A 218 -27.63 13.26 -12.45
CA VAL A 218 -28.38 12.44 -11.49
C VAL A 218 -29.84 12.93 -11.43
N PRO A 219 -30.86 12.05 -11.59
CA PRO A 219 -32.25 12.49 -11.76
C PRO A 219 -32.77 13.44 -10.69
N THR A 220 -32.42 13.22 -9.42
CA THR A 220 -32.81 14.05 -8.26
C THR A 220 -32.09 15.41 -8.21
N LEU A 221 -31.14 15.65 -9.10
CA LEU A 221 -30.42 16.91 -9.26
C LEU A 221 -30.81 17.67 -10.54
N VAL A 222 -31.66 17.11 -11.41
CA VAL A 222 -32.15 17.80 -12.61
C VAL A 222 -32.83 19.14 -12.28
N PRO A 223 -33.64 19.28 -11.21
CA PRO A 223 -34.21 20.58 -10.81
C PRO A 223 -33.17 21.64 -10.40
N ALA A 224 -31.91 21.24 -10.18
CA ALA A 224 -30.81 22.15 -9.84
C ALA A 224 -30.19 22.86 -11.05
N ILE A 225 -30.54 22.47 -12.27
CA ILE A 225 -30.05 23.10 -13.50
C ILE A 225 -30.45 24.58 -13.51
N SER A 226 -29.50 25.47 -13.80
CA SER A 226 -29.81 26.89 -13.96
C SER A 226 -30.66 27.12 -15.21
N ALA A 227 -31.75 27.87 -15.05
CA ALA A 227 -32.56 28.37 -16.17
C ALA A 227 -31.83 29.46 -16.98
N THR A 228 -30.71 29.98 -16.49
CA THR A 228 -29.86 30.99 -17.14
C THR A 228 -28.50 30.37 -17.46
N PRO A 229 -28.30 29.78 -18.66
CA PRO A 229 -27.05 29.11 -19.02
C PRO A 229 -25.84 30.04 -19.01
N ALA A 230 -26.04 31.32 -19.34
CA ALA A 230 -24.97 32.32 -19.42
C ALA A 230 -24.24 32.59 -18.10
N THR A 231 -24.86 32.24 -16.97
CA THR A 231 -24.26 32.37 -15.62
C THR A 231 -23.96 31.02 -14.99
N ASP A 232 -23.99 29.94 -15.77
CA ASP A 232 -23.89 28.55 -15.30
C ASP A 232 -22.69 27.82 -15.89
N GLY A 233 -21.53 28.49 -15.86
CA GLY A 233 -20.27 27.93 -16.33
C GLY A 233 -19.77 26.73 -15.49
N GLY A 234 -19.12 25.79 -16.17
CA GLY A 234 -18.46 24.63 -15.60
C GLY A 234 -17.13 24.96 -14.94
N PHE A 235 -16.21 25.60 -15.67
CA PHE A 235 -14.82 25.77 -15.23
C PHE A 235 -14.58 27.12 -14.53
N PRO A 236 -13.96 27.14 -13.33
CA PRO A 236 -13.70 26.01 -12.42
C PRO A 236 -14.93 25.65 -11.56
N SER A 237 -14.93 24.46 -10.97
CA SER A 237 -15.99 24.00 -10.05
C SER A 237 -15.97 24.77 -8.73
N GLY A 238 -16.98 25.61 -8.51
CA GLY A 238 -17.16 26.35 -7.26
C GLY A 238 -17.45 25.45 -6.03
N HIS A 239 -18.17 24.34 -6.21
CA HIS A 239 -18.42 23.37 -5.14
C HIS A 239 -17.13 22.69 -4.70
N THR A 240 -16.29 22.30 -5.67
CA THR A 240 -14.97 21.73 -5.37
C THR A 240 -14.12 22.73 -4.61
N ASN A 241 -14.05 23.98 -5.09
CA ASN A 241 -13.29 25.04 -4.42
C ASN A 241 -13.75 25.26 -2.96
N ALA A 242 -15.06 25.40 -2.73
CA ALA A 242 -15.61 25.57 -1.39
C ALA A 242 -15.33 24.38 -0.46
N SER A 243 -15.40 23.15 -0.99
CA SER A 243 -15.13 21.92 -0.23
C SER A 243 -13.67 21.84 0.19
N TYR A 244 -12.74 22.09 -0.74
CA TYR A 244 -11.31 22.12 -0.43
C TYR A 244 -10.95 23.24 0.56
N LEU A 245 -11.48 24.46 0.41
CA LEU A 245 -11.21 25.56 1.35
C LEU A 245 -11.66 25.25 2.79
N ALA A 246 -12.85 24.66 2.94
CA ALA A 246 -13.32 24.21 4.26
C ALA A 246 -12.44 23.11 4.83
N SER A 247 -12.09 22.10 4.03
CA SER A 247 -11.18 21.04 4.45
C SER A 247 -9.78 21.53 4.77
N TYR A 248 -9.24 22.53 4.06
CA TYR A 248 -7.93 23.12 4.37
C TYR A 248 -7.94 23.87 5.70
N ALA A 249 -9.02 24.62 6.00
CA ALA A 249 -9.17 25.26 7.31
C ALA A 249 -9.23 24.23 8.44
N LEU A 250 -10.01 23.16 8.26
CA LEU A 250 -10.09 22.06 9.22
C LEU A 250 -8.75 21.32 9.35
N ALA A 251 -8.05 21.04 8.24
CA ALA A 251 -6.79 20.31 8.24
C ALA A 251 -5.66 21.14 8.85
N TYR A 252 -5.72 22.47 8.72
CA TYR A 252 -4.81 23.35 9.43
C TYR A 252 -5.03 23.28 10.94
N ALA A 253 -6.29 23.29 11.40
CA ALA A 253 -6.64 23.24 12.82
C ALA A 253 -6.49 21.84 13.44
N VAL A 254 -6.72 20.78 12.67
CA VAL A 254 -6.70 19.36 13.05
C VAL A 254 -5.77 18.58 12.11
N PRO A 255 -4.45 18.82 12.17
CA PRO A 255 -3.49 18.16 11.28
C PRO A 255 -3.39 16.63 11.50
N GLU A 256 -3.89 16.11 12.62
CA GLU A 256 -4.06 14.68 12.88
C GLU A 256 -4.99 13.99 11.89
N ARG A 257 -5.85 14.77 11.22
CA ARG A 257 -6.84 14.30 10.21
C ARG A 257 -6.55 14.86 8.82
N PHE A 258 -5.32 15.32 8.58
CA PHE A 258 -4.98 16.09 7.38
C PHE A 258 -5.31 15.34 6.08
N GLN A 259 -4.86 14.09 5.97
CA GLN A 259 -5.04 13.28 4.76
C GLN A 259 -6.51 12.88 4.55
N GLU A 260 -7.26 12.61 5.61
CA GLU A 260 -8.68 12.26 5.57
C GLU A 260 -9.51 13.48 5.13
N LEU A 261 -9.20 14.68 5.64
CA LEU A 261 -9.85 15.92 5.23
C LEU A 261 -9.61 16.27 3.76
N LEU A 262 -8.38 16.05 3.26
CA LEU A 262 -8.06 16.19 1.83
C LEU A 262 -8.75 15.13 0.98
N THR A 263 -8.85 13.90 1.48
CA THR A 263 -9.57 12.81 0.79
C THR A 263 -11.05 13.10 0.70
N ARG A 264 -11.66 13.62 1.78
CA ARG A 264 -13.07 14.06 1.76
C ARG A 264 -13.29 15.20 0.78
N ALA A 265 -12.41 16.20 0.74
CA ALA A 265 -12.50 17.28 -0.26
C ALA A 265 -12.43 16.75 -1.69
N SER A 266 -11.52 15.80 -1.95
CA SER A 266 -11.38 15.12 -3.23
C SER A 266 -12.63 14.31 -3.61
N GLU A 267 -13.21 13.57 -2.66
CA GLU A 267 -14.48 12.84 -2.82
C GLU A 267 -15.64 13.79 -3.16
N MET A 268 -15.75 14.93 -2.46
CA MET A 268 -16.78 15.94 -2.75
C MET A 268 -16.61 16.58 -4.13
N GLY A 269 -15.36 16.80 -4.56
CA GLY A 269 -15.05 17.23 -5.92
C GLY A 269 -15.47 16.20 -6.95
N ASN A 270 -15.07 14.94 -6.78
CA ASN A 270 -15.42 13.82 -7.65
C ASN A 270 -16.95 13.59 -7.73
N SER A 271 -17.65 13.78 -6.61
CA SER A 271 -19.11 13.72 -6.54
C SER A 271 -19.80 14.69 -7.50
N ARG A 272 -19.17 15.84 -7.84
CA ARG A 272 -19.69 16.77 -8.86
C ARG A 272 -19.64 16.20 -10.28
N ILE A 273 -18.72 15.28 -10.54
CA ILE A 273 -18.60 14.53 -11.80
C ILE A 273 -19.68 13.46 -11.86
N ILE A 274 -19.83 12.69 -10.77
CA ILE A 274 -20.90 11.69 -10.63
C ILE A 274 -22.29 12.32 -10.81
N ALA A 275 -22.50 13.49 -10.21
CA ALA A 275 -23.72 14.28 -10.36
C ALA A 275 -24.02 14.71 -11.80
N GLY A 276 -23.04 14.63 -12.71
CA GLY A 276 -23.13 15.16 -14.08
C GLY A 276 -23.02 16.68 -14.17
N MET A 277 -22.68 17.36 -13.07
CA MET A 277 -22.72 18.82 -12.97
C MET A 277 -21.41 19.48 -13.36
N HIS A 278 -20.28 18.79 -13.23
CA HIS A 278 -18.94 19.28 -13.53
C HIS A 278 -18.10 18.20 -14.23
N SER A 279 -17.15 18.61 -15.05
CA SER A 279 -16.17 17.74 -15.70
C SER A 279 -14.89 17.58 -14.86
N PRO A 280 -14.04 16.58 -15.12
CA PRO A 280 -12.72 16.45 -14.49
C PRO A 280 -11.89 17.75 -14.49
N LEU A 281 -11.79 18.47 -15.60
CA LEU A 281 -11.05 19.73 -15.66
C LEU A 281 -11.69 20.81 -14.78
N ASP A 282 -13.02 20.87 -14.66
CA ASP A 282 -13.69 21.80 -13.74
C ASP A 282 -13.29 21.52 -12.28
N VAL A 283 -13.24 20.24 -11.91
CA VAL A 283 -12.89 19.79 -10.56
C VAL A 283 -11.41 20.03 -10.27
N ILE A 284 -10.52 19.73 -11.22
CA ILE A 284 -9.09 20.07 -11.14
C ILE A 284 -8.93 21.59 -10.94
N GLY A 285 -9.54 22.41 -11.79
CA GLY A 285 -9.45 23.87 -11.66
C GLY A 285 -9.98 24.39 -10.31
N GLY A 286 -11.06 23.78 -9.79
CA GLY A 286 -11.59 24.09 -8.47
C GLY A 286 -10.62 23.73 -7.33
N ARG A 287 -9.92 22.60 -7.43
CA ARG A 287 -8.86 22.20 -6.47
C ARG A 287 -7.69 23.17 -6.52
N VAL A 288 -7.10 23.41 -7.70
CA VAL A 288 -5.92 24.27 -7.87
C VAL A 288 -6.18 25.68 -7.34
N MET A 289 -7.33 26.25 -7.68
CA MET A 289 -7.79 27.53 -7.15
C MET A 289 -7.87 27.52 -5.61
N ALA A 290 -8.49 26.50 -5.01
CA ALA A 290 -8.63 26.40 -3.56
C ALA A 290 -7.29 26.26 -2.85
N THR A 291 -6.35 25.51 -3.41
CA THR A 291 -5.00 25.34 -2.86
C THR A 291 -4.26 26.67 -2.80
N ALA A 292 -4.27 27.44 -3.89
CA ALA A 292 -3.64 28.76 -3.95
C ALA A 292 -4.28 29.76 -2.96
N LEU A 293 -5.61 29.78 -2.90
CA LEU A 293 -6.37 30.64 -1.98
C LEU A 293 -6.15 30.28 -0.51
N ALA A 294 -6.13 28.99 -0.17
CA ALA A 294 -5.86 28.53 1.18
C ALA A 294 -4.46 28.97 1.62
N ALA A 295 -3.45 28.75 0.78
CA ALA A 295 -2.08 29.18 1.07
C ALA A 295 -2.01 30.71 1.27
N ALA A 296 -2.56 31.49 0.34
CA ALA A 296 -2.54 32.95 0.43
C ALA A 296 -3.24 33.47 1.70
N THR A 297 -4.40 32.92 2.04
CA THR A 297 -5.19 33.34 3.21
C THR A 297 -4.49 32.95 4.52
N LEU A 298 -3.89 31.76 4.60
CA LEU A 298 -3.15 31.30 5.77
C LEU A 298 -1.79 32.00 5.95
N SER A 299 -1.19 32.47 4.85
CA SER A 299 0.03 33.29 4.86
C SER A 299 -0.23 34.76 5.16
N ASP A 300 -1.48 35.24 5.06
CA ASP A 300 -1.83 36.64 5.32
C ASP A 300 -1.59 36.99 6.80
N PRO A 301 -0.73 37.99 7.11
CA PRO A 301 -0.47 38.41 8.49
C PRO A 301 -1.73 38.82 9.26
N ASP A 302 -2.76 39.33 8.57
CA ASP A 302 -4.04 39.71 9.19
C ASP A 302 -4.75 38.50 9.84
N ASN A 303 -4.46 37.28 9.37
CA ASN A 303 -5.08 36.04 9.83
C ASN A 303 -4.21 35.22 10.79
N ALA A 304 -2.99 35.69 11.11
CA ALA A 304 -2.02 34.93 11.89
C ALA A 304 -2.55 34.55 13.29
N ALA A 305 -3.21 35.48 13.98
CA ALA A 305 -3.82 35.20 15.29
C ALA A 305 -4.98 34.19 15.16
N LEU A 306 -5.87 34.38 14.18
CA LEU A 306 -7.03 33.52 13.99
C LEU A 306 -6.65 32.07 13.72
N LYS A 307 -5.71 31.82 12.79
CA LYS A 307 -5.31 30.44 12.46
C LYS A 307 -4.64 29.75 13.64
N GLN A 308 -3.85 30.47 14.43
CA GLN A 308 -3.24 29.94 15.65
C GLN A 308 -4.29 29.63 16.73
N ASP A 309 -5.25 30.54 16.93
CA ASP A 309 -6.35 30.34 17.88
C ASP A 309 -7.22 29.14 17.49
N ALA A 310 -7.52 28.97 16.20
CA ALA A 310 -8.27 27.82 15.69
C ALA A 310 -7.55 26.50 15.95
N TYR A 311 -6.23 26.43 15.70
CA TYR A 311 -5.40 25.27 16.02
C TYR A 311 -5.42 24.97 17.53
N ASN A 312 -5.17 25.99 18.36
CA ASN A 312 -5.15 25.84 19.82
C ASN A 312 -6.50 25.35 20.35
N GLN A 313 -7.60 25.91 19.83
CA GLN A 313 -8.96 25.56 20.23
C GLN A 313 -9.30 24.11 19.85
N ALA A 314 -8.93 23.67 18.64
CA ALA A 314 -9.11 22.29 18.22
C ALA A 314 -8.39 21.30 19.14
N HIS A 315 -7.13 21.56 19.48
CA HIS A 315 -6.34 20.68 20.34
C HIS A 315 -6.81 20.68 21.80
N ALA A 316 -7.28 21.82 22.30
CA ALA A 316 -7.76 21.92 23.67
C ALA A 316 -9.15 21.30 23.88
N LEU A 317 -10.04 21.42 22.88
CA LEU A 317 -11.47 21.15 23.06
C LEU A 317 -12.05 20.06 22.16
N LEU A 318 -11.50 19.83 20.96
CA LEU A 318 -12.03 18.83 20.02
C LEU A 318 -11.27 17.51 20.13
N LEU A 319 -9.93 17.56 20.11
CA LEU A 319 -9.08 16.36 20.15
C LEU A 319 -9.06 15.66 21.52
N THR A 320 -9.65 16.26 22.55
CA THR A 320 -9.81 15.69 23.88
C THR A 320 -11.12 14.91 24.04
N GLU A 321 -12.01 14.96 23.05
CA GLU A 321 -13.32 14.32 23.07
C GLU A 321 -13.28 12.92 22.45
N THR A 322 -14.30 12.10 22.76
CA THR A 322 -14.50 10.79 22.12
C THR A 322 -15.55 10.90 21.02
N GLY A 323 -15.13 10.63 19.78
CA GLY A 323 -16.01 10.61 18.62
C GLY A 323 -16.85 9.34 18.51
N THR A 324 -18.05 9.44 17.91
CA THR A 324 -18.95 8.28 17.68
C THR A 324 -19.42 8.15 16.23
N ALA A 325 -19.13 9.14 15.38
CA ALA A 325 -19.47 9.07 13.97
C ALA A 325 -18.70 7.96 13.25
N GLU A 326 -19.26 7.43 12.16
CA GLU A 326 -18.55 6.49 11.30
C GLU A 326 -17.32 7.14 10.67
N ASP A 327 -16.18 6.48 10.74
CA ASP A 327 -14.95 6.93 10.08
C ASP A 327 -14.70 6.15 8.79
N ARG A 328 -15.23 6.68 7.67
CA ARG A 328 -15.10 6.09 6.33
C ARG A 328 -13.69 6.20 5.74
N PHE A 329 -12.78 6.92 6.40
CA PHE A 329 -11.44 7.25 5.89
C PHE A 329 -10.33 6.52 6.67
N THR A 330 -10.64 5.44 7.38
CA THR A 330 -9.64 4.66 8.15
C THR A 330 -8.64 3.87 7.30
N ASP A 331 -8.99 3.58 6.04
CA ASP A 331 -8.12 2.87 5.10
C ASP A 331 -7.17 3.83 4.37
N TYR A 332 -5.95 3.94 4.89
CA TYR A 332 -4.91 4.82 4.36
C TYR A 332 -4.54 4.51 2.90
N GLU A 333 -4.36 3.23 2.53
CA GLU A 333 -3.91 2.87 1.17
C GLU A 333 -5.00 3.16 0.14
N LYS A 334 -6.27 2.89 0.49
CA LYS A 334 -7.42 3.27 -0.34
C LYS A 334 -7.52 4.78 -0.52
N ASN A 335 -7.36 5.55 0.57
CA ASN A 335 -7.41 7.01 0.49
C ASN A 335 -6.29 7.56 -0.40
N LYS A 336 -5.07 7.04 -0.24
CA LYS A 336 -3.90 7.41 -1.05
C LYS A 336 -4.14 7.13 -2.53
N ALA A 337 -4.63 5.95 -2.86
CA ALA A 337 -4.92 5.56 -4.23
C ALA A 337 -5.98 6.48 -4.87
N LEU A 338 -7.12 6.66 -4.19
CA LEU A 338 -8.21 7.51 -4.68
C LEU A 338 -7.79 8.98 -4.82
N PHE A 339 -7.05 9.51 -3.84
CA PHE A 339 -6.59 10.89 -3.91
C PHE A 339 -5.60 11.08 -5.07
N THR A 340 -4.65 10.16 -5.23
CA THR A 340 -3.63 10.21 -6.29
C THR A 340 -4.25 10.11 -7.68
N GLU A 341 -5.18 9.17 -7.88
CA GLU A 341 -5.93 9.04 -9.14
C GLU A 341 -6.65 10.35 -9.51
N ARG A 342 -7.31 10.98 -8.54
CA ARG A 342 -8.08 12.22 -8.72
C ARG A 342 -7.20 13.47 -8.84
N LEU A 343 -5.88 13.36 -8.73
CA LEU A 343 -4.98 14.46 -9.08
C LEU A 343 -5.06 14.77 -10.58
N THR A 344 -5.20 13.72 -11.41
CA THR A 344 -5.13 13.80 -12.87
C THR A 344 -6.37 13.22 -13.58
N TYR A 345 -7.23 12.45 -12.91
CA TYR A 345 -8.40 11.80 -13.52
C TYR A 345 -8.08 10.98 -14.77
N GLY A 346 -6.87 10.41 -14.84
CA GLY A 346 -6.41 9.59 -15.96
C GLY A 346 -6.14 10.37 -17.26
N PHE A 347 -6.05 11.70 -17.24
CA PHE A 347 -5.60 12.45 -18.41
C PHE A 347 -4.17 12.05 -18.81
N ASP A 348 -3.93 11.92 -20.10
CA ASP A 348 -2.57 11.79 -20.64
C ASP A 348 -1.79 13.10 -20.50
N GLN A 349 -0.46 13.01 -20.40
CA GLN A 349 0.42 14.17 -20.47
C GLN A 349 0.48 14.70 -21.91
N ILE A 350 0.24 16.00 -22.08
CA ILE A 350 0.21 16.71 -23.37
C ILE A 350 1.34 17.74 -23.54
N HIS A 351 2.10 18.03 -22.47
CA HIS A 351 3.29 18.87 -22.49
C HIS A 351 4.54 18.10 -22.06
N SER A 352 5.67 18.80 -21.93
CA SER A 352 6.95 18.25 -21.45
C SER A 352 6.77 17.51 -20.11
N THR A 353 7.23 16.26 -20.04
CA THR A 353 7.20 15.44 -18.82
C THR A 353 8.47 15.58 -17.98
N THR A 354 9.38 16.46 -18.39
CA THR A 354 10.72 16.63 -17.79
C THR A 354 10.88 17.96 -17.07
N GLU A 355 9.84 18.81 -17.02
CA GLU A 355 9.92 20.07 -16.29
C GLU A 355 10.08 19.81 -14.79
N PRO A 356 11.06 20.46 -14.13
CA PRO A 356 11.28 20.30 -12.71
C PRO A 356 10.03 20.71 -11.92
N MET A 357 9.88 20.15 -10.72
CA MET A 357 8.84 20.62 -9.81
C MET A 357 9.18 22.02 -9.32
N VAL A 358 8.19 22.92 -9.33
CA VAL A 358 8.34 24.28 -8.82
C VAL A 358 7.34 24.47 -7.69
N VAL A 359 7.76 25.16 -6.62
CA VAL A 359 6.94 25.36 -5.43
C VAL A 359 6.51 26.82 -5.36
N PRO A 360 5.20 27.13 -5.38
CA PRO A 360 4.72 28.50 -5.29
C PRO A 360 5.20 29.23 -4.02
N LYS A 361 5.29 30.56 -4.09
CA LYS A 361 5.55 31.38 -2.89
C LYS A 361 4.47 31.13 -1.84
N GLY A 362 4.83 30.91 -0.58
CA GLY A 362 3.89 30.74 0.54
C GLY A 362 3.22 29.36 0.63
N ALA A 363 3.43 28.45 -0.32
CA ALA A 363 2.83 27.11 -0.29
C ALA A 363 3.24 26.30 0.95
N GLU A 364 4.40 26.59 1.55
CA GLU A 364 4.87 25.95 2.78
C GLU A 364 3.95 26.11 4.00
N VAL A 365 3.03 27.09 3.97
CA VAL A 365 2.04 27.29 5.03
C VAL A 365 1.01 26.14 5.09
N LEU A 366 0.79 25.45 3.97
CA LEU A 366 -0.18 24.35 3.86
C LEU A 366 0.24 23.12 4.67
N LEU A 367 1.53 23.02 5.03
CA LEU A 367 2.09 21.96 5.87
C LEU A 367 2.52 22.48 7.24
N GLU A 368 2.23 23.74 7.59
CA GLU A 368 2.77 24.41 8.78
C GLU A 368 2.39 23.68 10.08
N THR A 369 1.13 23.27 10.24
CA THR A 369 0.68 22.55 11.43
C THR A 369 0.84 21.04 11.32
N ARG A 370 0.92 20.50 10.09
CA ARG A 370 1.16 19.07 9.86
C ARG A 370 2.62 18.69 10.08
N LEU A 371 3.57 19.50 9.64
CA LEU A 371 5.02 19.30 9.81
C LEU A 371 5.65 20.50 10.55
N PRO A 372 5.27 20.73 11.82
CA PRO A 372 5.58 21.98 12.51
C PRO A 372 7.04 22.08 12.97
N TYR A 373 7.74 20.95 13.04
CA TYR A 373 9.17 20.87 13.38
C TYR A 373 10.10 21.15 12.19
N LEU A 374 9.56 21.26 10.96
CA LEU A 374 10.32 21.66 9.79
C LEU A 374 10.34 23.19 9.63
N THR A 375 11.40 23.73 9.04
CA THR A 375 11.40 25.14 8.62
C THR A 375 10.52 25.35 7.39
N GLY A 376 10.22 26.62 7.04
CA GLY A 376 9.52 26.94 5.79
C GLY A 376 10.24 26.40 4.55
N GLU A 377 11.56 26.53 4.49
CA GLU A 377 12.39 26.00 3.39
C GLU A 377 12.31 24.47 3.30
N GLN A 378 12.34 23.78 4.44
CA GLN A 378 12.19 22.33 4.49
C GLN A 378 10.81 21.88 4.02
N ARG A 379 9.74 22.57 4.44
CA ARG A 379 8.39 22.31 3.92
C ARG A 379 8.28 22.55 2.41
N ARG A 380 8.99 23.55 1.86
CA ARG A 380 9.10 23.73 0.40
C ARG A 380 9.79 22.54 -0.26
N ALA A 381 10.87 22.02 0.32
CA ALA A 381 11.54 20.83 -0.21
C ALA A 381 10.64 19.57 -0.15
N VAL A 382 9.84 19.42 0.91
CA VAL A 382 8.81 18.36 0.97
C VAL A 382 7.81 18.50 -0.17
N LEU A 383 7.27 19.70 -0.41
CA LEU A 383 6.34 19.95 -1.52
C LEU A 383 6.98 19.70 -2.90
N ALA A 384 8.25 20.06 -3.07
CA ALA A 384 8.98 19.85 -4.32
C ALA A 384 9.19 18.36 -4.62
N THR A 385 9.57 17.57 -3.61
CA THR A 385 9.93 16.16 -3.78
C THR A 385 8.73 15.21 -3.81
N THR A 386 7.54 15.70 -3.47
CA THR A 386 6.29 14.91 -3.48
C THR A 386 5.33 15.32 -4.60
N GLY A 387 5.63 16.39 -5.33
CA GLY A 387 4.83 16.85 -6.47
C GLY A 387 4.72 15.82 -7.59
N ILE A 388 3.63 15.90 -8.35
CA ILE A 388 3.45 15.02 -9.52
C ILE A 388 4.28 15.50 -10.72
N SER A 389 4.52 14.60 -11.67
CA SER A 389 5.21 14.91 -12.93
C SER A 389 4.51 16.03 -13.71
N SER A 390 5.28 16.80 -14.46
CA SER A 390 4.80 17.82 -15.40
C SER A 390 4.11 17.19 -16.61
N GLY A 391 3.43 17.98 -17.41
CA GLY A 391 2.88 17.57 -18.70
C GLY A 391 1.38 17.40 -18.72
N TYR A 392 0.72 17.30 -17.56
CA TYR A 392 -0.72 17.10 -17.49
C TYR A 392 -1.50 18.38 -17.87
N PRO A 393 -2.66 18.26 -18.52
CA PRO A 393 -3.49 19.41 -18.86
C PRO A 393 -3.78 20.27 -17.63
N VAL A 394 -3.56 21.59 -17.75
CA VAL A 394 -3.79 22.63 -16.72
C VAL A 394 -3.00 22.51 -15.41
N LEU A 395 -2.13 21.51 -15.23
CA LEU A 395 -1.41 21.33 -13.96
C LEU A 395 -0.03 22.02 -13.94
N ASP A 396 0.56 22.30 -15.10
CA ASP A 396 1.79 23.09 -15.23
C ASP A 396 1.49 24.60 -15.17
N ASP A 397 0.76 25.05 -14.15
CA ASP A 397 0.49 26.49 -13.98
C ASP A 397 1.78 27.27 -13.71
N PRO A 398 1.81 28.59 -14.00
CA PRO A 398 3.05 29.38 -13.94
C PRO A 398 3.75 29.43 -12.56
N GLU A 399 3.07 29.12 -11.47
CA GLU A 399 3.67 29.11 -10.12
C GLU A 399 3.87 27.69 -9.57
N GLY A 400 3.17 26.68 -10.09
CA GLY A 400 3.30 25.26 -9.70
C GLY A 400 2.25 24.76 -8.70
N TRP A 401 1.13 25.47 -8.52
CA TRP A 401 0.03 25.06 -7.63
C TRP A 401 -0.62 23.73 -8.03
N GLY A 402 -0.77 23.48 -9.33
CA GLY A 402 -1.49 22.34 -9.90
C GLY A 402 -0.84 20.99 -9.63
N ARG A 403 0.49 20.98 -9.48
CA ARG A 403 1.31 19.79 -9.28
C ARG A 403 1.55 19.42 -7.82
N LEU A 404 1.09 20.22 -6.86
CA LEU A 404 1.26 19.92 -5.44
C LEU A 404 0.45 18.65 -5.06
N ASN A 405 1.12 17.66 -4.48
CA ASN A 405 0.48 16.47 -3.91
C ASN A 405 0.53 16.53 -2.39
N LEU A 406 -0.43 17.24 -1.80
CA LEU A 406 -0.47 17.46 -0.35
C LEU A 406 -0.74 16.20 0.46
N PHE A 407 -1.38 15.18 -0.13
CA PHE A 407 -1.56 13.90 0.53
C PHE A 407 -0.20 13.23 0.76
N ALA A 408 0.63 13.12 -0.29
CA ALA A 408 1.97 12.59 -0.16
C ALA A 408 2.87 13.50 0.70
N ALA A 409 2.76 14.83 0.56
CA ALA A 409 3.55 15.77 1.34
C ALA A 409 3.33 15.67 2.86
N ALA A 410 2.12 15.29 3.29
CA ALA A 410 1.81 15.05 4.71
C ALA A 410 2.56 13.84 5.30
N ASP A 411 3.10 12.95 4.46
CA ASP A 411 3.92 11.80 4.84
C ASP A 411 5.43 12.10 4.81
N GLY A 412 5.83 13.38 4.76
CA GLY A 412 7.22 13.82 4.79
C GLY A 412 7.86 13.91 3.40
N TYR A 413 9.19 13.92 3.36
CA TYR A 413 9.96 14.06 2.12
C TYR A 413 9.70 12.92 1.12
N GLY A 414 9.74 13.21 -0.19
CA GLY A 414 9.82 12.17 -1.23
C GLY A 414 11.27 11.85 -1.64
N ALA A 415 12.19 12.79 -1.41
CA ALA A 415 13.61 12.61 -1.62
C ALA A 415 14.43 13.58 -0.74
N PHE A 416 15.68 13.22 -0.45
CA PHE A 416 16.70 14.12 0.08
C PHE A 416 17.64 14.51 -1.07
N ASP A 417 17.31 15.59 -1.79
CA ASP A 417 18.19 16.10 -2.86
C ASP A 417 19.46 16.78 -2.29
N SER A 418 19.43 17.13 -1.01
CA SER A 418 20.55 17.62 -0.22
C SER A 418 20.43 17.12 1.22
N ASP A 419 21.45 17.33 2.04
CA ASP A 419 21.41 17.00 3.46
C ASP A 419 20.24 17.70 4.18
N VAL A 420 19.54 16.95 5.02
CA VAL A 420 18.36 17.38 5.78
C VAL A 420 18.60 17.17 7.27
N THR A 421 18.42 18.22 8.06
CA THR A 421 18.43 18.15 9.53
C THR A 421 17.03 18.35 10.11
N VAL A 422 16.52 17.36 10.83
CA VAL A 422 15.20 17.38 11.45
C VAL A 422 15.35 17.54 12.96
N THR A 423 14.93 18.68 13.51
CA THR A 423 15.02 19.00 14.94
C THR A 423 13.63 18.94 15.59
N MET A 424 13.36 17.91 16.39
CA MET A 424 12.06 17.68 17.03
C MET A 424 12.14 17.91 18.55
N ASP A 425 11.13 18.55 19.15
CA ASP A 425 11.12 18.90 20.58
C ASP A 425 9.92 18.26 21.29
N ALA A 426 10.18 17.18 22.03
CA ALA A 426 9.16 16.44 22.76
C ALA A 426 8.37 17.26 23.78
N SER A 427 8.97 18.34 24.32
CA SER A 427 8.30 19.17 25.32
C SER A 427 7.12 19.98 24.76
N LYS A 428 7.05 20.14 23.43
CA LYS A 428 5.96 20.86 22.74
C LYS A 428 4.75 19.99 22.43
N GLY A 429 4.82 18.67 22.62
CA GLY A 429 3.72 17.74 22.33
C GLY A 429 3.38 17.61 20.84
N GLY A 430 2.30 16.88 20.54
CA GLY A 430 1.81 16.64 19.18
C GLY A 430 2.92 16.16 18.22
N PHE A 431 2.91 16.68 16.99
CA PHE A 431 3.93 16.35 15.99
C PHE A 431 5.35 16.83 16.30
N TYR A 432 5.55 17.79 17.22
CA TYR A 432 6.90 18.10 17.69
C TYR A 432 7.49 16.95 18.53
N ALA A 433 6.64 16.17 19.19
CA ALA A 433 7.06 15.06 20.02
C ALA A 433 7.21 13.76 19.26
N ALA A 434 6.29 13.44 18.36
CA ALA A 434 6.37 12.23 17.55
C ALA A 434 5.69 12.42 16.19
N ASP A 435 6.31 11.93 15.12
CA ASP A 435 5.71 11.89 13.78
C ASP A 435 6.19 10.68 12.98
N SER A 436 5.48 10.34 11.91
CA SER A 436 5.81 9.24 11.01
C SER A 436 5.82 9.69 9.56
N TRP A 437 6.88 9.33 8.84
CA TRP A 437 7.00 9.53 7.40
C TRP A 437 6.79 8.22 6.65
N LYS A 438 5.84 8.20 5.72
CA LYS A 438 5.43 7.00 4.97
C LYS A 438 5.90 6.98 3.52
N ASN A 439 6.42 8.09 3.01
CA ASN A 439 6.96 8.13 1.66
C ASN A 439 8.21 7.26 1.53
N ASN A 440 8.39 6.68 0.34
CA ASN A 440 9.68 6.10 -0.05
C ASN A 440 10.62 7.26 -0.36
N ILE A 441 11.65 7.45 0.45
CA ILE A 441 12.56 8.58 0.35
C ILE A 441 13.79 8.18 -0.46
N ALA A 442 14.00 8.84 -1.60
CA ALA A 442 15.18 8.67 -2.46
C ALA A 442 16.21 9.82 -2.28
N GLY A 443 17.22 9.90 -3.14
CA GLY A 443 18.12 11.06 -3.24
C GLY A 443 19.51 10.87 -2.64
N ALA A 444 20.43 11.78 -2.94
CA ALA A 444 21.83 11.67 -2.53
C ALA A 444 22.11 12.22 -1.12
N GLY A 445 21.18 12.97 -0.54
CA GLY A 445 21.32 13.68 0.72
C GLY A 445 21.28 12.78 1.95
N LYS A 446 21.90 13.27 3.03
CA LYS A 446 21.92 12.65 4.36
C LYS A 446 20.73 13.10 5.21
N LEU A 447 20.20 12.21 6.06
CA LEU A 447 19.29 12.58 7.15
C LEU A 447 20.05 12.79 8.46
N THR A 448 19.84 13.92 9.14
CA THR A 448 20.30 14.17 10.51
C THR A 448 19.10 14.36 11.44
N LYS A 449 18.95 13.50 12.44
CA LYS A 449 17.90 13.61 13.48
C LYS A 449 18.46 14.26 14.75
N GLU A 450 17.82 15.35 15.17
CA GLU A 450 18.16 16.12 16.36
C GLU A 450 16.94 16.41 17.24
N GLY A 451 17.20 16.95 18.43
CA GLY A 451 16.19 17.26 19.43
C GLY A 451 15.59 16.02 20.10
N THR A 452 14.77 16.23 21.12
CA THR A 452 14.25 15.19 22.03
C THR A 452 13.09 14.37 21.46
N GLY A 453 12.45 14.80 20.37
CA GLY A 453 11.30 14.10 19.78
C GLY A 453 11.67 12.81 19.01
N ALA A 454 10.65 12.10 18.53
CA ALA A 454 10.76 10.83 17.81
C ALA A 454 10.30 10.98 16.34
N LEU A 455 11.10 10.49 15.41
CA LEU A 455 10.71 10.36 14.00
C LEU A 455 10.65 8.88 13.61
N LYS A 456 9.57 8.44 12.98
CA LYS A 456 9.47 7.11 12.40
C LYS A 456 9.58 7.15 10.88
N LEU A 457 10.42 6.30 10.30
CA LEU A 457 10.53 6.11 8.86
C LEU A 457 9.87 4.78 8.47
N LEU A 458 8.79 4.84 7.70
CA LEU A 458 7.96 3.70 7.29
C LEU A 458 8.17 3.30 5.83
N GLY A 459 8.68 4.20 4.99
CA GLY A 459 8.89 3.93 3.57
C GLY A 459 10.07 3.00 3.28
N ALA A 460 10.06 2.38 2.09
CA ALA A 460 11.19 1.66 1.54
C ALA A 460 12.20 2.66 0.96
N ASN A 461 13.07 3.18 1.84
CA ASN A 461 13.94 4.29 1.52
C ASN A 461 15.18 3.82 0.73
N THR A 462 15.69 4.72 -0.13
CA THR A 462 16.83 4.47 -1.02
C THR A 462 17.86 5.61 -1.02
N PHE A 463 17.71 6.60 -0.14
CA PHE A 463 18.65 7.71 -0.09
C PHE A 463 20.07 7.25 0.31
N SER A 464 21.10 7.83 -0.31
CA SER A 464 22.47 7.33 -0.21
C SER A 464 23.39 8.13 0.69
N GLY A 465 22.99 9.32 1.15
CA GLY A 465 23.83 10.19 1.99
C GLY A 465 24.04 9.70 3.43
N GLY A 466 23.31 8.66 3.83
CA GLY A 466 23.37 8.06 5.17
C GLY A 466 22.40 8.70 6.17
N THR A 467 22.43 8.16 7.39
CA THR A 467 21.56 8.56 8.49
C THR A 467 22.40 8.87 9.73
N GLN A 468 22.19 10.04 10.32
CA GLN A 468 22.87 10.50 11.52
C GLN A 468 21.85 10.83 12.62
N ILE A 469 22.09 10.35 13.85
CA ILE A 469 21.21 10.54 15.00
C ILE A 469 22.02 11.23 16.10
N ASN A 470 21.75 12.51 16.33
CA ASN A 470 22.43 13.29 17.37
C ASN A 470 21.64 13.28 18.69
N ALA A 471 20.31 13.20 18.64
CA ALA A 471 19.43 13.17 19.82
C ALA A 471 18.01 12.66 19.50
N GLY A 472 17.26 12.33 20.55
CA GLY A 472 15.87 11.84 20.47
C GLY A 472 15.81 10.42 19.93
N THR A 473 14.69 10.07 19.30
CA THR A 473 14.48 8.72 18.74
C THR A 473 14.32 8.77 17.22
N LEU A 474 14.96 7.82 16.53
CA LEU A 474 14.65 7.47 15.15
C LEU A 474 14.17 6.02 15.13
N GLU A 475 12.90 5.80 14.76
CA GLU A 475 12.31 4.46 14.64
C GLU A 475 12.34 4.01 13.17
N SER A 476 12.83 2.81 12.93
CA SER A 476 12.87 2.16 11.63
C SER A 476 11.70 1.19 11.49
N GLY A 477 10.77 1.52 10.60
CA GLY A 477 9.52 0.77 10.38
C GLY A 477 9.49 -0.07 9.11
N SER A 478 10.57 -0.11 8.34
CA SER A 478 10.75 -0.94 7.14
C SER A 478 12.19 -1.44 7.05
N GLY A 479 12.42 -2.52 6.30
CA GLY A 479 13.74 -3.16 6.20
C GLY A 479 14.85 -2.28 5.62
N THR A 480 14.51 -1.21 4.89
CA THR A 480 15.45 -0.24 4.31
C THR A 480 15.21 1.19 4.82
N ALA A 481 14.52 1.35 5.95
CA ALA A 481 14.08 2.66 6.47
C ALA A 481 15.22 3.69 6.62
N LEU A 482 16.46 3.26 6.83
CA LEU A 482 17.63 4.14 7.06
C LEU A 482 18.40 4.51 5.77
N GLY A 483 17.89 4.11 4.60
CA GLY A 483 18.56 4.33 3.31
C GLY A 483 19.74 3.39 3.07
N ASN A 484 20.52 3.66 2.02
CA ASN A 484 21.63 2.82 1.58
C ASN A 484 23.01 3.25 2.13
N GLY A 485 23.07 4.38 2.84
CA GLY A 485 24.31 4.94 3.37
C GLY A 485 24.70 4.42 4.76
N ASP A 486 25.74 5.02 5.32
CA ASP A 486 26.18 4.75 6.70
C ASP A 486 25.16 5.23 7.73
N VAL A 487 25.11 4.56 8.88
CA VAL A 487 24.28 4.93 10.03
C VAL A 487 25.16 5.30 11.21
N VAL A 488 25.02 6.54 11.70
CA VAL A 488 25.82 7.09 12.81
C VAL A 488 24.91 7.55 13.94
N ASN A 489 25.00 6.90 15.11
CA ASN A 489 24.30 7.31 16.32
C ASN A 489 25.27 7.98 17.31
N ASN A 490 25.27 9.31 17.34
CA ASN A 490 26.14 10.12 18.19
C ASN A 490 25.62 10.28 19.63
N GLY A 491 24.32 10.12 19.85
CA GLY A 491 23.73 10.39 21.16
C GLY A 491 22.21 10.27 21.27
N GLY A 492 21.54 9.71 20.26
CA GLY A 492 20.11 9.41 20.33
C GLY A 492 19.82 7.92 20.49
N THR A 493 18.57 7.56 20.22
CA THR A 493 18.08 6.18 20.21
C THR A 493 17.71 5.80 18.78
N LEU A 494 18.36 4.75 18.25
CA LEU A 494 17.89 4.06 17.06
C LEU A 494 17.03 2.89 17.50
N THR A 495 15.76 2.89 17.12
CA THR A 495 14.82 1.79 17.42
C THR A 495 14.54 1.00 16.14
N GLU A 496 14.89 -0.28 16.18
CA GLU A 496 14.55 -1.29 15.16
C GLU A 496 13.18 -1.89 15.50
N LYS A 497 12.24 -1.93 14.55
CA LYS A 497 10.86 -2.40 14.76
C LYS A 497 10.28 -3.11 13.54
N VAL A 498 11.13 -3.77 12.78
CA VAL A 498 10.82 -4.51 11.57
C VAL A 498 10.73 -5.99 11.94
N ALA A 499 9.64 -6.66 11.55
CA ALA A 499 9.59 -8.11 11.69
C ALA A 499 10.57 -8.76 10.71
N GLY A 500 11.41 -9.67 11.19
CA GLY A 500 12.45 -10.31 10.40
C GLY A 500 13.70 -9.44 10.25
N LYS A 501 14.28 -9.45 9.05
CA LYS A 501 15.58 -8.81 8.82
C LYS A 501 15.44 -7.33 8.47
N MET A 502 16.20 -6.48 9.17
CA MET A 502 16.48 -5.10 8.78
C MET A 502 17.92 -4.99 8.30
N THR A 503 18.17 -4.25 7.22
CA THR A 503 19.52 -4.11 6.66
C THR A 503 20.00 -2.66 6.74
N ILE A 504 21.24 -2.49 7.21
CA ILE A 504 22.06 -1.30 7.01
C ILE A 504 23.09 -1.65 5.93
N ASP A 505 22.94 -1.02 4.76
CA ASP A 505 23.85 -1.26 3.62
C ASP A 505 25.25 -0.69 3.84
N GLY A 506 25.35 0.41 4.59
CA GLY A 506 26.61 1.01 4.99
C GLY A 506 27.18 0.42 6.29
N SER A 507 28.06 1.18 6.92
CA SER A 507 28.60 0.91 8.25
C SER A 507 27.66 1.44 9.33
N PHE A 508 27.65 0.78 10.49
CA PHE A 508 26.97 1.26 11.70
C PHE A 508 27.99 1.76 12.71
N THR A 509 27.83 2.99 13.19
CA THR A 509 28.68 3.57 14.22
C THR A 509 27.85 4.13 15.35
N GLN A 510 28.07 3.66 16.58
CA GLN A 510 27.44 4.20 17.77
C GLN A 510 28.49 4.79 18.71
N ALA A 511 28.24 6.02 19.18
CA ALA A 511 29.05 6.70 20.18
C ALA A 511 28.61 6.33 21.61
N ALA A 512 29.39 6.74 22.61
CA ALA A 512 29.17 6.37 24.02
C ALA A 512 27.80 6.79 24.59
N ASN A 513 27.19 7.84 24.05
CA ASN A 513 25.88 8.34 24.49
C ASN A 513 24.71 7.77 23.67
N GLY A 514 24.99 7.00 22.61
CA GLY A 514 23.96 6.41 21.77
C GLY A 514 23.31 5.19 22.41
N THR A 515 22.05 4.95 22.08
CA THR A 515 21.31 3.72 22.37
C THR A 515 20.87 3.06 21.06
N LEU A 516 21.14 1.77 20.92
CA LEU A 516 20.53 0.91 19.91
C LEU A 516 19.47 0.07 20.61
N GLU A 517 18.22 0.19 20.20
CA GLU A 517 17.10 -0.61 20.71
C GLU A 517 16.66 -1.61 19.64
N LEU A 518 16.75 -2.90 19.95
CA LEU A 518 16.32 -3.99 19.09
C LEU A 518 15.04 -4.61 19.65
N ASN A 519 13.97 -4.63 18.86
CA ASN A 519 12.70 -5.24 19.25
C ASN A 519 12.64 -6.68 18.71
N VAL A 520 12.98 -7.64 19.56
CA VAL A 520 13.07 -9.05 19.17
C VAL A 520 11.74 -9.72 19.48
N ALA A 521 10.86 -9.81 18.49
CA ALA A 521 9.57 -10.52 18.52
C ALA A 521 9.66 -11.96 17.96
N SER A 522 10.76 -12.29 17.27
CA SER A 522 11.05 -13.60 16.70
C SER A 522 12.56 -13.85 16.63
N ALA A 523 12.99 -15.11 16.49
CA ALA A 523 14.40 -15.44 16.24
C ALA A 523 14.90 -15.02 14.84
N SER A 524 14.00 -14.60 13.94
CA SER A 524 14.36 -14.08 12.61
C SER A 524 14.61 -12.56 12.65
N ASP A 525 14.37 -11.92 13.78
CA ASP A 525 14.57 -10.48 13.95
C ASP A 525 16.05 -10.21 14.13
N VAL A 526 16.68 -9.71 13.06
CA VAL A 526 18.13 -9.51 12.98
C VAL A 526 18.41 -8.19 12.30
N LEU A 527 19.29 -7.40 12.92
CA LEU A 527 19.91 -6.24 12.28
C LEU A 527 21.14 -6.69 11.48
N GLU A 528 21.05 -6.71 10.17
CA GLU A 528 22.16 -6.99 9.27
C GLU A 528 22.89 -5.71 8.91
N ILE A 529 24.21 -5.69 9.10
CA ILE A 529 25.07 -4.56 8.75
C ILE A 529 26.09 -5.05 7.74
N LYS A 530 26.06 -4.50 6.53
CA LYS A 530 26.98 -4.91 5.46
C LYS A 530 28.36 -4.27 5.58
N GLY A 531 28.44 -3.09 6.21
CA GLY A 531 29.68 -2.39 6.50
C GLY A 531 30.27 -2.72 7.87
N ALA A 532 31.17 -1.85 8.33
CA ALA A 532 31.81 -2.00 9.64
C ALA A 532 30.84 -1.71 10.79
N VAL A 533 31.06 -2.36 11.94
CA VAL A 533 30.28 -2.14 13.17
C VAL A 533 31.18 -1.52 14.22
N HIS A 534 30.94 -0.26 14.57
CA HIS A 534 31.58 0.41 15.69
C HIS A 534 30.59 0.49 16.88
N ALA A 535 30.70 -0.45 17.83
CA ALA A 535 29.79 -0.52 18.97
C ALA A 535 30.36 0.20 20.21
N ASN A 536 29.51 1.03 20.84
CA ASN A 536 29.77 1.75 22.09
C ASN A 536 28.41 2.09 22.72
N GLY A 537 28.38 2.69 23.91
CA GLY A 537 27.14 3.13 24.55
C GLY A 537 26.21 1.98 24.90
N LYS A 538 24.90 2.19 24.75
CA LYS A 538 23.89 1.24 25.22
C LYS A 538 23.33 0.37 24.09
N LEU A 539 23.22 -0.93 24.34
CA LEU A 539 22.33 -1.82 23.61
C LEU A 539 21.14 -2.14 24.51
N HIS A 540 19.92 -1.94 24.00
CA HIS A 540 18.69 -2.36 24.64
C HIS A 540 18.02 -3.44 23.78
N VAL A 541 17.81 -4.61 24.36
CA VAL A 541 17.09 -5.71 23.70
C VAL A 541 15.74 -5.85 24.35
N ASN A 542 14.68 -5.56 23.60
CA ASN A 542 13.31 -5.60 24.08
C ASN A 542 12.57 -6.82 23.52
N PHE A 543 12.10 -7.70 24.40
CA PHE A 543 11.22 -8.82 24.06
C PHE A 543 9.76 -8.42 24.34
N PRO A 544 8.86 -8.41 23.33
CA PRO A 544 7.45 -8.15 23.57
C PRO A 544 6.84 -9.31 24.37
N SER A 545 5.77 -9.05 25.13
CA SER A 545 5.10 -10.07 25.95
C SER A 545 4.55 -11.26 25.15
N SER A 546 4.34 -11.09 23.84
CA SER A 546 3.94 -12.14 22.90
C SER A 546 5.05 -13.12 22.56
N TYR A 547 6.31 -12.81 22.87
CA TYR A 547 7.46 -13.64 22.53
C TYR A 547 8.31 -13.93 23.77
N VAL A 548 8.32 -15.21 24.15
CA VAL A 548 9.17 -15.73 25.22
C VAL A 548 10.35 -16.44 24.56
N PRO A 549 11.57 -15.90 24.67
CA PRO A 549 12.72 -16.52 24.03
C PRO A 549 13.06 -17.84 24.70
N SER A 550 13.36 -18.86 23.90
CA SER A 550 13.85 -20.15 24.38
C SER A 550 15.29 -20.03 24.89
N SER A 551 15.71 -20.94 25.77
CA SER A 551 17.13 -21.06 26.10
C SER A 551 17.94 -21.43 24.85
N GLY A 552 19.07 -20.75 24.63
CA GLY A 552 19.88 -20.89 23.43
C GLY A 552 20.47 -19.55 22.98
N SER A 553 21.01 -19.53 21.77
CA SER A 553 21.63 -18.36 21.15
C SER A 553 20.66 -17.70 20.18
N VAL A 554 20.38 -16.41 20.36
CA VAL A 554 19.60 -15.58 19.43
C VAL A 554 20.54 -14.60 18.74
N THR A 555 20.55 -14.56 17.40
CA THR A 555 21.35 -13.54 16.70
C THR A 555 20.63 -12.20 16.78
N LEU A 556 21.33 -11.16 17.25
CA LEU A 556 20.80 -9.81 17.33
C LEU A 556 21.29 -8.97 16.15
N ILE A 557 22.59 -9.08 15.85
CA ILE A 557 23.26 -8.28 14.81
C ILE A 557 24.19 -9.19 14.01
N SER A 558 24.19 -9.10 12.68
CA SER A 558 25.14 -9.81 11.80
C SER A 558 25.97 -8.84 10.97
N TYR A 559 27.23 -9.19 10.70
CA TYR A 559 28.18 -8.38 9.91
C TYR A 559 29.30 -9.25 9.31
N GLY A 560 30.12 -8.70 8.42
CA GLY A 560 31.24 -9.44 7.83
C GLY A 560 32.31 -9.80 8.87
N ALA A 561 33.02 -10.92 8.65
CA ALA A 561 34.01 -11.41 9.60
C ALA A 561 35.08 -10.36 9.95
N ASN A 562 35.29 -10.15 11.25
CA ASN A 562 36.22 -9.19 11.85
C ASN A 562 35.93 -7.71 11.50
N GLN A 563 34.68 -7.38 11.17
CA GLN A 563 34.26 -5.99 10.91
C GLN A 563 33.74 -5.26 12.16
N GLN A 564 33.72 -5.92 13.31
CA GLN A 564 33.32 -5.33 14.59
C GLN A 564 34.52 -4.70 15.32
N ASN A 565 34.32 -3.47 15.77
CA ASN A 565 35.25 -2.69 16.57
C ASN A 565 34.51 -2.10 17.78
N GLY A 566 35.04 -2.31 18.98
CA GLY A 566 34.40 -1.88 20.23
C GLY A 566 33.17 -2.71 20.63
N GLN A 567 32.75 -2.61 21.89
CA GLN A 567 31.58 -3.31 22.43
C GLN A 567 30.63 -2.29 23.05
N PHE A 568 29.33 -2.61 23.10
CA PHE A 568 28.38 -1.84 23.89
C PHE A 568 28.83 -1.81 25.35
N THR A 569 28.95 -0.62 25.92
CA THR A 569 29.42 -0.40 27.30
C THR A 569 28.36 -0.76 28.33
N SER A 570 27.08 -0.75 27.93
CA SER A 570 25.96 -1.24 28.72
C SER A 570 24.98 -2.03 27.88
N VAL A 571 24.42 -3.08 28.46
CA VAL A 571 23.39 -3.92 27.86
C VAL A 571 22.20 -3.97 28.80
N GLU A 572 21.04 -3.57 28.30
CA GLU A 572 19.76 -3.73 28.99
C GLU A 572 18.90 -4.74 28.23
N ILE A 573 18.24 -5.62 28.96
CA ILE A 573 17.37 -6.65 28.38
C ILE A 573 16.04 -6.60 29.10
N SER A 574 14.97 -6.35 28.36
CA SER A 574 13.61 -6.21 28.87
C SER A 574 12.72 -7.32 28.31
N GLY A 575 11.73 -7.76 29.08
CA GLY A 575 10.75 -8.77 28.64
C GLY A 575 11.21 -10.23 28.73
N VAL A 576 12.46 -10.49 29.12
CA VAL A 576 12.93 -11.86 29.37
C VAL A 576 12.36 -12.37 30.72
N PRO A 577 11.73 -13.55 30.76
CA PRO A 577 11.20 -14.12 31.99
C PRO A 577 12.26 -14.28 33.09
N SER A 578 11.85 -14.10 34.34
CA SER A 578 12.76 -14.09 35.49
C SER A 578 13.53 -15.40 35.67
N GLN A 579 13.02 -16.53 35.14
CA GLN A 579 13.70 -17.82 35.15
C GLN A 579 14.93 -17.91 34.23
N TYR A 580 15.18 -16.93 33.36
CA TYR A 580 16.33 -16.94 32.45
C TYR A 580 17.42 -15.95 32.89
N ASN A 581 18.67 -16.31 32.59
CA ASN A 581 19.80 -15.40 32.48
C ASN A 581 20.03 -15.12 31.00
N ALA A 582 20.34 -13.88 30.64
CA ALA A 582 20.64 -13.51 29.26
C ALA A 582 21.94 -12.69 29.22
N GLN A 583 22.84 -13.03 28.29
CA GLN A 583 24.14 -12.39 28.14
C GLN A 583 24.44 -12.14 26.66
N VAL A 584 24.90 -10.93 26.32
CA VAL A 584 25.34 -10.62 24.95
C VAL A 584 26.76 -11.16 24.72
N VAL A 585 26.95 -11.82 23.58
CA VAL A 585 28.22 -12.42 23.15
C VAL A 585 28.62 -11.85 21.79
N TYR A 586 29.90 -11.47 21.66
CA TYR A 586 30.48 -10.93 20.43
C TYR A 586 31.29 -12.02 19.74
N GLN A 587 31.02 -12.24 18.47
CA GLN A 587 31.67 -13.22 17.61
C GLN A 587 32.30 -12.51 16.40
N ALA A 588 33.06 -13.23 15.58
CA ALA A 588 33.77 -12.61 14.45
C ALA A 588 32.82 -11.97 13.43
N ASP A 589 31.61 -12.51 13.26
CA ASP A 589 30.64 -12.16 12.22
C ASP A 589 29.25 -11.78 12.77
N LYS A 590 29.07 -11.74 14.10
CA LYS A 590 27.76 -11.45 14.72
C LYS A 590 27.84 -11.10 16.20
N ILE A 591 26.76 -10.50 16.69
CA ILE A 591 26.45 -10.32 18.11
C ILE A 591 25.22 -11.16 18.42
N THR A 592 25.34 -12.05 19.41
CA THR A 592 24.26 -12.93 19.86
C THR A 592 23.83 -12.62 21.29
N LEU A 593 22.62 -13.04 21.65
CA LEU A 593 22.13 -13.11 23.01
C LEU A 593 22.07 -14.59 23.43
N GLU A 594 22.88 -14.97 24.40
CA GLU A 594 22.87 -16.29 25.01
C GLU A 594 21.90 -16.31 26.19
N ILE A 595 20.91 -17.20 26.14
CA ILE A 595 19.84 -17.32 27.12
C ILE A 595 19.94 -18.68 27.82
N THR A 596 20.03 -18.68 29.15
CA THR A 596 20.19 -19.90 29.97
C THR A 596 19.20 -19.92 31.14
N ASN A 597 18.80 -21.11 31.61
CA ASN A 597 17.93 -21.23 32.78
C ASN A 597 18.67 -20.92 34.09
N LYS A 598 18.07 -20.10 34.97
CA LYS A 598 18.48 -19.96 36.36
C LYS A 598 18.13 -21.25 37.11
N SER A 599 19.14 -22.03 37.48
CA SER A 599 18.93 -23.25 38.26
C SER A 599 18.43 -22.89 39.67
N SER A 600 17.36 -23.56 40.14
CA SER A 600 16.87 -23.44 41.51
C SER A 600 17.84 -24.13 42.48
N SER A 601 18.56 -23.36 43.30
CA SER A 601 19.41 -23.89 44.37
C SER A 601 18.54 -24.39 45.54
N GLY A 602 18.39 -25.71 45.68
CA GLY A 602 17.98 -26.36 46.92
C GLY A 602 19.19 -26.51 47.85
N GLY A 603 19.09 -25.98 49.07
CA GLY A 603 20.17 -26.00 50.06
C GLY A 603 20.40 -27.38 50.69
N SER A 604 21.65 -27.64 51.07
CA SER A 604 21.99 -28.49 52.20
C SER A 604 23.38 -28.14 52.74
N SER A 605 23.50 -28.15 54.05
CA SER A 605 24.63 -27.76 54.89
C SER A 605 25.81 -28.74 54.86
N GLY A 606 27.04 -28.24 54.92
CA GLY A 606 28.23 -29.04 55.24
C GLY A 606 29.50 -28.20 55.38
N SER A 607 30.02 -28.09 56.60
CA SER A 607 31.29 -27.44 56.99
C SER A 607 32.51 -28.23 56.51
N GLY A 608 33.62 -27.56 56.15
CA GLY A 608 34.92 -28.24 55.97
C GLY A 608 36.01 -27.49 55.19
N ASN A 609 36.83 -26.76 55.93
CA ASN A 609 38.21 -26.27 55.73
C ASN A 609 39.06 -26.60 54.46
N SER A 610 39.76 -25.56 53.99
CA SER A 610 41.17 -25.47 53.55
C SER A 610 41.72 -26.24 52.31
N SER A 611 42.39 -25.42 51.47
CA SER A 611 43.67 -25.62 50.74
C SER A 611 43.73 -26.31 49.35
N THR A 612 44.20 -25.49 48.37
CA THR A 612 45.08 -25.77 47.20
C THR A 612 44.57 -26.71 46.10
N PRO A 613 45.22 -26.84 44.91
CA PRO A 613 45.89 -25.93 43.97
C PRO A 613 45.36 -26.11 42.51
N THR A 614 45.96 -25.44 41.51
CA THR A 614 45.80 -25.72 40.06
C THR A 614 46.35 -27.11 39.68
N PRO A 615 45.68 -27.86 38.77
CA PRO A 615 46.37 -28.25 37.52
C PRO A 615 45.47 -28.38 36.26
N THR A 616 46.13 -28.25 35.10
CA THR A 616 45.71 -28.50 33.70
C THR A 616 45.69 -30.04 33.37
N PRO A 617 45.40 -30.50 32.12
CA PRO A 617 44.13 -31.03 31.60
C PRO A 617 44.13 -32.54 31.19
N ALA A 618 42.95 -33.16 31.00
CA ALA A 618 42.64 -34.26 30.04
C ALA A 618 41.18 -34.75 30.21
N PRO A 619 40.60 -35.49 29.24
CA PRO A 619 40.26 -35.15 27.87
C PRO A 619 38.74 -34.93 27.69
N THR A 620 38.40 -34.38 26.53
CA THR A 620 37.08 -34.00 26.01
C THR A 620 36.00 -35.09 26.13
N SER A 621 34.89 -34.76 26.80
CA SER A 621 33.58 -35.36 26.52
C SER A 621 32.66 -34.24 26.01
N THR A 622 32.36 -34.29 24.73
CA THR A 622 31.51 -33.35 23.99
C THR A 622 30.09 -33.29 24.59
N PRO A 623 29.61 -32.12 25.07
CA PRO A 623 28.18 -31.88 25.21
C PRO A 623 27.68 -31.24 23.91
N THR A 624 26.76 -31.94 23.26
CA THR A 624 26.04 -31.56 22.05
C THR A 624 25.30 -30.22 22.21
N ASN A 625 25.49 -29.34 21.21
CA ASN A 625 24.85 -28.04 21.04
C ASN A 625 23.31 -28.08 21.17
N PRO A 626 22.66 -27.03 21.72
CA PRO A 626 21.23 -26.81 21.51
C PRO A 626 20.96 -26.37 20.06
N VAL A 627 19.93 -26.97 19.45
CA VAL A 627 19.63 -26.98 18.01
C VAL A 627 18.92 -25.69 17.55
N ASN A 628 19.48 -25.06 16.52
CA ASN A 628 18.99 -23.89 15.79
C ASN A 628 17.69 -24.22 15.01
N GLN A 629 16.63 -23.40 15.10
CA GLN A 629 15.27 -23.72 14.60
C GLN A 629 14.99 -23.30 13.14
N ASN A 630 15.99 -22.84 12.38
CA ASN A 630 15.87 -22.64 10.94
C ASN A 630 16.36 -23.87 10.18
N SER A 631 15.41 -24.67 9.72
CA SER A 631 15.61 -25.89 8.93
C SER A 631 16.01 -25.54 7.48
N GLY A 632 17.23 -25.04 7.27
CA GLY A 632 17.68 -24.72 5.92
C GLY A 632 19.19 -24.63 5.75
N VAL A 633 19.64 -24.89 4.53
CA VAL A 633 21.04 -24.76 4.10
C VAL A 633 21.11 -23.63 3.09
N THR A 634 22.03 -22.69 3.31
CA THR A 634 22.38 -21.69 2.31
C THR A 634 23.78 -21.99 1.78
N VAL A 635 23.92 -22.02 0.45
CA VAL A 635 25.18 -22.25 -0.24
C VAL A 635 25.41 -21.16 -1.27
N THR A 636 26.68 -20.74 -1.41
CA THR A 636 27.09 -19.81 -2.46
C THR A 636 27.73 -20.59 -3.59
N ALA A 637 27.22 -20.40 -4.82
CA ALA A 637 27.79 -21.02 -6.02
C ALA A 637 28.56 -19.97 -6.83
N LYS A 638 29.72 -20.34 -7.40
CA LYS A 638 30.42 -19.51 -8.38
C LYS A 638 30.03 -19.95 -9.79
N ALA A 639 29.73 -18.98 -10.66
CA ALA A 639 29.45 -19.26 -12.06
C ALA A 639 30.69 -19.81 -12.78
N ASP A 640 30.50 -20.87 -13.58
CA ASP A 640 31.50 -21.36 -14.52
C ASP A 640 31.62 -20.42 -15.75
N ALA A 641 32.52 -20.74 -16.69
CA ALA A 641 32.73 -19.96 -17.92
C ALA A 641 31.48 -19.89 -18.83
N ASN A 642 30.49 -20.76 -18.61
CA ASN A 642 29.23 -20.81 -19.36
C ASN A 642 28.09 -20.09 -18.61
N GLY A 643 28.35 -19.59 -17.39
CA GLY A 643 27.36 -18.94 -16.53
C GLY A 643 26.56 -19.91 -15.66
N ASN A 644 26.97 -21.17 -15.50
CA ASN A 644 26.29 -22.12 -14.62
C ASN A 644 26.86 -22.02 -13.20
N ALA A 645 26.00 -21.74 -12.23
CA ALA A 645 26.34 -21.66 -10.82
C ALA A 645 25.79 -22.90 -10.09
N GLU A 646 26.65 -23.88 -9.85
CA GLU A 646 26.28 -25.13 -9.19
C GLU A 646 26.90 -25.23 -7.79
N ALA A 647 26.08 -25.58 -6.80
CA ALA A 647 26.51 -25.84 -5.43
C ALA A 647 26.26 -27.30 -5.04
N VAL A 648 27.21 -27.89 -4.32
CA VAL A 648 27.04 -29.20 -3.69
C VAL A 648 26.62 -28.97 -2.25
N ILE A 649 25.54 -29.62 -1.81
CA ILE A 649 25.16 -29.68 -0.40
C ILE A 649 25.51 -31.06 0.12
N ASP A 650 26.33 -31.13 1.16
CA ASP A 650 26.82 -32.39 1.68
C ASP A 650 25.80 -33.10 2.58
N ASP A 651 26.00 -34.41 2.77
CA ASP A 651 25.09 -35.27 3.53
C ASP A 651 24.94 -34.85 5.00
N ALA A 652 25.99 -34.26 5.59
CA ALA A 652 25.97 -33.83 6.99
C ALA A 652 25.11 -32.57 7.17
N GLN A 653 25.18 -31.63 6.22
CA GLN A 653 24.31 -30.45 6.16
C GLN A 653 22.85 -30.88 6.02
N ILE A 654 22.55 -31.80 5.10
CA ILE A 654 21.18 -32.31 4.89
C ILE A 654 20.64 -33.03 6.12
N LYS A 655 21.44 -33.92 6.73
CA LYS A 655 21.05 -34.59 7.96
C LYS A 655 20.72 -33.60 9.07
N THR A 656 21.55 -32.57 9.24
CA THR A 656 21.35 -31.52 10.25
C THR A 656 20.02 -30.78 10.04
N VAL A 657 19.73 -30.36 8.81
CA VAL A 657 18.48 -29.60 8.55
C VAL A 657 17.22 -30.48 8.59
N VAL A 658 17.34 -31.78 8.29
CA VAL A 658 16.26 -32.75 8.50
C VAL A 658 15.97 -32.92 9.98
N GLU A 659 17.00 -33.10 10.83
CA GLU A 659 16.84 -33.20 12.28
C GLU A 659 16.22 -31.92 12.86
N GLN A 660 16.64 -30.75 12.38
CA GLN A 660 16.05 -29.46 12.74
C GLN A 660 14.58 -29.36 12.32
N ALA A 661 14.23 -29.80 11.10
CA ALA A 661 12.84 -29.81 10.64
C ALA A 661 11.97 -30.76 11.48
N GLN A 662 12.51 -31.91 11.88
CA GLN A 662 11.82 -32.90 12.70
C GLN A 662 11.55 -32.42 14.13
N ALA A 663 12.45 -31.62 14.69
CA ALA A 663 12.36 -31.07 16.04
C ALA A 663 11.27 -29.98 16.21
N LYS A 664 10.61 -29.57 15.13
CA LYS A 664 9.48 -28.62 15.20
C LYS A 664 8.21 -29.32 15.70
N GLU A 665 7.71 -28.87 16.86
CA GLU A 665 6.50 -29.41 17.50
C GLU A 665 5.17 -28.82 16.95
N ALA A 666 5.21 -27.63 16.34
CA ALA A 666 4.05 -26.97 15.73
C ALA A 666 4.43 -26.29 14.39
N GLY A 667 3.53 -26.35 13.39
CA GLY A 667 3.75 -25.83 12.03
C GLY A 667 4.30 -26.87 11.05
N SER A 668 4.38 -26.51 9.75
CA SER A 668 4.91 -27.40 8.71
C SER A 668 6.42 -27.59 8.82
N LYS A 669 6.87 -28.84 8.72
CA LYS A 669 8.28 -29.26 8.71
C LYS A 669 8.88 -29.02 7.33
N ILE A 670 9.40 -27.83 7.09
CA ILE A 670 9.96 -27.43 5.79
C ILE A 670 11.49 -27.47 5.85
N VAL A 671 12.14 -28.03 4.82
CA VAL A 671 13.59 -27.92 4.62
C VAL A 671 13.86 -26.98 3.45
N THR A 672 14.62 -25.90 3.66
CA THR A 672 14.94 -24.93 2.59
C THR A 672 16.40 -25.03 2.17
N LEU A 673 16.68 -25.17 0.88
CA LEU A 673 18.00 -25.23 0.27
C LEU A 673 18.15 -24.00 -0.63
N THR A 674 18.97 -23.03 -0.22
CA THR A 674 19.10 -21.72 -0.88
C THR A 674 20.44 -21.63 -1.62
N VAL A 675 20.40 -21.21 -2.88
CA VAL A 675 21.61 -20.81 -3.64
C VAL A 675 21.65 -19.30 -3.76
N GLU A 676 22.74 -18.68 -3.30
CA GLU A 676 22.92 -17.22 -3.36
C GLU A 676 23.64 -16.74 -4.63
N SER A 677 23.48 -15.45 -4.94
CA SER A 677 23.82 -14.82 -6.22
C SER A 677 25.33 -14.72 -6.50
N ALA A 678 25.65 -14.74 -7.80
CA ALA A 678 26.95 -14.44 -8.41
C ALA A 678 26.73 -13.63 -9.71
N ASP A 679 27.74 -12.93 -10.21
CA ASP A 679 27.62 -12.14 -11.45
C ASP A 679 27.46 -13.04 -12.70
N ASN A 680 26.68 -12.58 -13.69
CA ASN A 680 26.50 -13.21 -15.01
C ASN A 680 26.01 -14.68 -15.02
N VAL A 681 25.16 -15.05 -14.06
CA VAL A 681 24.59 -16.41 -13.97
C VAL A 681 23.49 -16.61 -15.02
N LYS A 682 23.49 -17.78 -15.67
CA LYS A 682 22.46 -18.28 -16.60
C LYS A 682 21.71 -19.48 -16.05
N SER A 683 22.28 -20.21 -15.09
CA SER A 683 21.57 -21.26 -14.36
C SER A 683 22.07 -21.42 -12.94
N TYR A 684 21.17 -21.74 -12.02
CA TYR A 684 21.46 -22.16 -10.66
C TYR A 684 21.19 -23.65 -10.49
N GLY A 685 22.09 -24.36 -9.83
CA GLY A 685 21.96 -25.80 -9.58
C GLY A 685 22.33 -26.18 -8.17
N ILE A 686 21.62 -27.16 -7.61
CA ILE A 686 22.00 -27.87 -6.38
C ILE A 686 22.27 -29.33 -6.71
N THR A 687 23.47 -29.81 -6.35
CA THR A 687 23.80 -31.24 -6.33
C THR A 687 23.56 -31.81 -4.93
N LEU A 688 22.78 -32.88 -4.85
CA LEU A 688 22.57 -33.71 -3.67
C LEU A 688 23.06 -35.13 -3.92
N SER A 689 23.66 -35.78 -2.95
CA SER A 689 23.95 -37.21 -3.05
C SER A 689 22.68 -38.06 -2.92
N LYS A 690 22.74 -39.33 -3.31
CA LYS A 690 21.66 -40.30 -3.01
C LYS A 690 21.34 -40.38 -1.52
N ALA A 691 22.35 -40.32 -0.65
CA ALA A 691 22.17 -40.42 0.80
C ALA A 691 21.47 -39.16 1.35
N ALA A 692 21.79 -37.98 0.83
CA ALA A 692 21.09 -36.74 1.15
C ALA A 692 19.60 -36.81 0.77
N VAL A 693 19.27 -37.27 -0.44
CA VAL A 693 17.87 -37.41 -0.87
C VAL A 693 17.12 -38.45 -0.04
N THR A 694 17.78 -39.57 0.28
CA THR A 694 17.24 -40.59 1.20
C THR A 694 16.95 -39.98 2.58
N SER A 695 17.85 -39.14 3.10
CA SER A 695 17.68 -38.45 4.39
C SER A 695 16.48 -37.50 4.38
N LEU A 696 16.31 -36.70 3.31
CA LEU A 696 15.16 -35.81 3.16
C LEU A 696 13.83 -36.61 3.12
N SER A 697 13.80 -37.70 2.36
CA SER A 697 12.62 -38.55 2.19
C SER A 697 12.24 -39.29 3.48
N ALA A 698 13.21 -39.97 4.11
CA ALA A 698 13.02 -40.67 5.39
C ALA A 698 12.73 -39.69 6.55
N GLY A 699 13.14 -38.42 6.39
CA GLY A 699 12.96 -37.34 7.32
C GLY A 699 11.50 -36.98 7.63
N LYS A 700 10.54 -37.42 6.81
CA LYS A 700 9.11 -37.07 6.93
C LYS A 700 8.88 -35.55 7.06
N VAL A 701 9.64 -34.79 6.28
CA VAL A 701 9.45 -33.34 6.14
C VAL A 701 8.20 -33.10 5.28
N ASP A 702 7.45 -32.04 5.56
CA ASP A 702 6.23 -31.71 4.83
C ASP A 702 6.52 -31.18 3.42
N LYS A 703 7.62 -30.43 3.25
CA LYS A 703 8.06 -29.85 1.97
C LYS A 703 9.59 -29.65 1.96
N VAL A 704 10.22 -29.77 0.78
CA VAL A 704 11.59 -29.33 0.52
C VAL A 704 11.55 -28.16 -0.47
N VAL A 705 12.14 -27.03 -0.12
CA VAL A 705 12.18 -25.83 -0.96
C VAL A 705 13.59 -25.66 -1.51
N VAL A 706 13.73 -25.55 -2.82
CA VAL A 706 14.96 -25.11 -3.49
C VAL A 706 14.76 -23.66 -3.91
N ALA A 707 15.51 -22.75 -3.30
CA ALA A 707 15.39 -21.31 -3.55
C ALA A 707 16.59 -20.80 -4.36
N THR A 708 16.30 -20.17 -5.50
CA THR A 708 17.30 -19.54 -6.38
C THR A 708 16.86 -18.10 -6.73
N PRO A 709 17.78 -17.22 -7.17
CA PRO A 709 17.41 -15.90 -7.66
C PRO A 709 16.44 -15.90 -8.86
N PHE A 710 16.39 -16.99 -9.63
CA PHE A 710 15.47 -17.13 -10.77
C PHE A 710 14.09 -17.66 -10.41
N GLY A 711 13.97 -18.33 -9.26
CA GLY A 711 12.71 -18.93 -8.83
C GLY A 711 12.88 -19.96 -7.71
N THR A 712 11.76 -20.31 -7.11
CA THR A 712 11.66 -21.30 -6.04
C THR A 712 10.96 -22.55 -6.54
N ILE A 713 11.47 -23.73 -6.17
CA ILE A 713 10.83 -25.03 -6.40
C ILE A 713 10.50 -25.64 -5.05
N THR A 714 9.23 -25.91 -4.81
CA THR A 714 8.78 -26.59 -3.59
C THR A 714 8.35 -28.01 -3.93
N ILE A 715 9.06 -28.98 -3.35
CA ILE A 715 8.93 -30.41 -3.59
C ILE A 715 8.14 -31.04 -2.43
N ASN A 716 7.05 -31.74 -2.75
CA ASN A 716 6.26 -32.46 -1.76
C ASN A 716 6.84 -33.87 -1.48
N PRO A 717 6.38 -34.56 -0.42
CA PRO A 717 6.95 -35.84 -0.01
C PRO A 717 6.79 -36.96 -1.05
N ALA A 718 5.67 -36.96 -1.79
CA ALA A 718 5.43 -37.95 -2.85
C ALA A 718 6.44 -37.80 -4.01
N THR A 719 6.68 -36.55 -4.43
CA THR A 719 7.70 -36.24 -5.45
C THR A 719 9.10 -36.56 -4.96
N LEU A 720 9.40 -36.24 -3.70
CA LEU A 720 10.70 -36.53 -3.10
C LEU A 720 11.00 -38.04 -3.08
N ALA A 721 10.01 -38.88 -2.75
CA ALA A 721 10.13 -40.34 -2.82
C ALA A 721 10.34 -40.85 -4.26
N ALA A 722 9.71 -40.21 -5.26
CA ALA A 722 9.93 -40.52 -6.66
C ALA A 722 11.37 -40.16 -7.10
N ILE A 723 11.89 -39.00 -6.67
CA ILE A 723 13.28 -38.58 -6.90
C ILE A 723 14.25 -39.56 -6.24
N GLU A 724 14.01 -39.96 -4.99
CA GLU A 724 14.83 -40.94 -4.26
C GLU A 724 14.90 -42.28 -5.01
N LYS A 725 13.75 -42.79 -5.49
CA LYS A 725 13.69 -44.05 -6.24
C LYS A 725 14.47 -43.98 -7.55
N ALA A 726 14.47 -42.83 -8.20
CA ALA A 726 15.18 -42.60 -9.45
C ALA A 726 16.67 -42.21 -9.25
N ALA A 727 17.11 -41.91 -8.02
CA ALA A 727 18.44 -41.43 -7.75
C ALA A 727 19.53 -42.48 -8.01
N GLY A 728 20.44 -42.15 -8.94
CA GLY A 728 21.79 -42.67 -9.08
C GLY A 728 22.71 -42.13 -7.98
N ASN A 729 23.99 -41.82 -8.28
CA ASN A 729 24.92 -41.34 -7.23
C ASN A 729 24.59 -39.92 -6.75
N ASN A 730 24.25 -39.04 -7.70
CA ASN A 730 23.92 -37.64 -7.45
C ASN A 730 22.58 -37.28 -8.12
N ILE A 731 21.89 -36.31 -7.51
CA ILE A 731 20.70 -35.62 -8.03
C ILE A 731 21.06 -34.15 -8.22
N HIS A 732 20.81 -33.61 -9.41
CA HIS A 732 20.97 -32.21 -9.74
C HIS A 732 19.60 -31.57 -9.90
N VAL A 733 19.29 -30.55 -9.11
CA VAL A 733 18.08 -29.73 -9.27
C VAL A 733 18.51 -28.40 -9.86
N LYS A 734 18.04 -28.07 -11.06
CA LYS A 734 18.51 -26.91 -11.84
C LYS A 734 17.35 -25.98 -12.22
N VAL A 735 17.60 -24.68 -12.09
CA VAL A 735 16.77 -23.60 -12.62
C VAL A 735 17.63 -22.78 -13.56
N ALA A 736 17.35 -22.88 -14.87
CA ALA A 736 18.07 -22.15 -15.91
C ALA A 736 17.20 -21.09 -16.54
N GLN A 737 17.74 -19.90 -16.78
CA GLN A 737 17.07 -18.90 -17.59
C GLN A 737 17.22 -19.27 -19.07
N SER A 738 16.09 -19.38 -19.76
CA SER A 738 16.05 -19.55 -21.20
C SER A 738 15.68 -18.22 -21.88
N GLY A 739 16.25 -17.97 -23.06
CA GLY A 739 15.92 -16.79 -23.85
C GLY A 739 14.64 -16.98 -24.65
N ALA A 740 13.83 -15.92 -24.78
CA ALA A 740 12.62 -15.94 -25.61
C ALA A 740 12.91 -16.31 -27.08
N ASP A 741 14.16 -16.15 -27.56
CA ASP A 741 14.57 -16.49 -28.92
C ASP A 741 14.40 -17.97 -29.28
N THR A 742 14.44 -18.85 -28.28
CA THR A 742 14.26 -20.31 -28.44
C THR A 742 12.80 -20.73 -28.62
N LEU A 743 11.86 -19.80 -28.40
CA LEU A 743 10.43 -20.07 -28.47
C LEU A 743 9.88 -19.99 -29.91
N THR A 744 8.80 -20.74 -30.15
CA THR A 744 7.98 -20.62 -31.37
C THR A 744 7.38 -19.21 -31.49
N PRO A 745 7.03 -18.73 -32.70
CA PRO A 745 6.35 -17.45 -32.88
C PRO A 745 5.09 -17.29 -32.02
N GLU A 746 4.33 -18.37 -31.86
CA GLU A 746 3.12 -18.44 -31.05
C GLU A 746 3.45 -18.21 -29.56
N ALA A 747 4.44 -18.92 -29.02
CA ALA A 747 4.88 -18.73 -27.64
C ALA A 747 5.51 -17.34 -27.40
N LYS A 748 6.28 -16.81 -28.36
CA LYS A 748 6.86 -15.45 -28.29
C LYS A 748 5.79 -14.38 -28.10
N LYS A 749 4.64 -14.51 -28.76
CA LYS A 749 3.53 -13.55 -28.63
C LYS A 749 2.94 -13.52 -27.22
N LEU A 750 2.81 -14.67 -26.58
CA LEU A 750 2.21 -14.81 -25.24
C LEU A 750 3.20 -14.43 -24.13
N VAL A 751 4.48 -14.79 -24.31
CA VAL A 751 5.54 -14.63 -23.31
C VAL A 751 6.18 -13.24 -23.38
N GLY A 752 6.44 -12.69 -24.56
CA GLY A 752 7.13 -11.41 -24.72
C GLY A 752 8.55 -11.43 -24.13
N ALA A 753 8.93 -10.36 -23.43
CA ALA A 753 10.23 -10.22 -22.76
C ALA A 753 10.26 -10.80 -21.33
N ARG A 754 9.22 -11.55 -20.93
CA ARG A 754 9.04 -12.04 -19.56
C ARG A 754 9.91 -13.28 -19.30
N PRO A 755 10.18 -13.63 -18.03
CA PRO A 755 11.04 -14.75 -17.69
C PRO A 755 10.59 -16.08 -18.32
N VAL A 756 11.55 -16.82 -18.88
CA VAL A 756 11.41 -18.22 -19.29
C VAL A 756 12.43 -19.01 -18.51
N LEU A 757 11.97 -20.03 -17.79
CA LEU A 757 12.81 -20.91 -16.99
C LEU A 757 12.75 -22.33 -17.54
N ASP A 758 13.89 -22.96 -17.68
CA ASP A 758 14.04 -24.40 -17.83
C ASP A 758 14.32 -25.00 -16.45
N ILE A 759 13.44 -25.90 -16.00
CA ILE A 759 13.53 -26.54 -14.69
C ILE A 759 13.79 -28.03 -14.90
N SER A 760 14.93 -28.50 -14.42
CA SER A 760 15.34 -29.91 -14.54
C SER A 760 15.69 -30.54 -13.20
N VAL A 761 15.43 -31.84 -13.08
CA VAL A 761 15.89 -32.71 -12.01
C VAL A 761 16.57 -33.90 -12.68
N GLU A 762 17.88 -34.01 -12.49
CA GLU A 762 18.73 -34.93 -13.25
C GLU A 762 19.42 -35.90 -12.31
N SER A 763 19.54 -37.16 -12.71
CA SER A 763 20.39 -38.13 -12.03
C SER A 763 21.40 -38.73 -13.00
N GLY A 764 22.67 -38.36 -12.83
CA GLY A 764 23.69 -38.63 -13.85
C GLY A 764 23.30 -37.98 -15.18
N ALA A 765 23.21 -38.76 -16.26
CA ALA A 765 22.79 -38.29 -17.58
C ALA A 765 21.28 -38.44 -17.86
N SER A 766 20.48 -38.86 -16.87
CA SER A 766 19.04 -39.13 -17.04
C SER A 766 18.19 -38.05 -16.39
N ASN A 767 17.24 -37.47 -17.14
CA ASN A 767 16.29 -36.48 -16.63
C ASN A 767 15.03 -37.16 -16.08
N LEU A 768 14.58 -36.74 -14.89
CA LEU A 768 13.25 -37.10 -14.40
C LEU A 768 12.21 -36.22 -15.08
N SER A 769 11.47 -36.77 -16.04
CA SER A 769 10.42 -36.01 -16.74
C SER A 769 9.06 -36.02 -16.02
N THR A 770 8.82 -36.96 -15.09
CA THR A 770 7.55 -37.08 -14.34
C THR A 770 7.79 -37.50 -12.89
N PHE A 771 6.87 -37.14 -11.98
CA PHE A 771 7.02 -37.39 -10.54
C PHE A 771 6.23 -38.61 -10.01
N GLY A 772 5.85 -39.56 -10.87
CA GLY A 772 5.19 -40.80 -10.44
C GLY A 772 3.91 -40.60 -9.62
N GLY A 773 3.15 -39.53 -9.89
CA GLY A 773 1.95 -39.13 -9.15
C GLY A 773 2.16 -37.97 -8.15
N GLY A 774 3.41 -37.54 -7.93
CA GLY A 774 3.74 -36.34 -7.16
C GLY A 774 3.58 -35.03 -7.95
N SER A 775 3.76 -33.90 -7.25
CA SER A 775 3.77 -32.55 -7.83
C SER A 775 4.84 -31.66 -7.19
N ILE A 776 5.19 -30.57 -7.87
CA ILE A 776 6.00 -29.47 -7.37
C ILE A 776 5.23 -28.16 -7.51
N GLN A 777 5.48 -27.21 -6.61
CA GLN A 777 5.07 -25.81 -6.79
C GLN A 777 6.28 -25.01 -7.25
N ILE A 778 6.08 -24.11 -8.21
CA ILE A 778 7.10 -23.23 -8.76
C ILE A 778 6.65 -21.79 -8.54
N ASP A 779 7.54 -20.94 -8.03
CA ASP A 779 7.32 -19.49 -8.00
C ASP A 779 8.40 -18.77 -8.81
N ILE A 780 7.97 -17.95 -9.78
CA ILE A 780 8.84 -17.18 -10.67
C ILE A 780 8.73 -15.69 -10.30
N PRO A 781 9.80 -15.04 -9.81
CA PRO A 781 9.83 -13.61 -9.57
C PRO A 781 9.53 -12.82 -10.86
N TYR A 782 8.59 -11.89 -10.77
CA TYR A 782 8.21 -11.04 -11.89
C TYR A 782 7.65 -9.70 -11.43
N VAL A 783 8.21 -8.63 -11.98
CA VAL A 783 7.70 -7.26 -11.85
C VAL A 783 6.94 -6.92 -13.13
N PRO A 784 5.63 -6.65 -13.07
CA PRO A 784 4.81 -6.34 -14.23
C PRO A 784 5.33 -5.13 -15.00
N ALA A 785 5.30 -5.20 -16.33
CA ALA A 785 5.62 -4.06 -17.17
C ALA A 785 4.50 -3.00 -17.07
N GLN A 786 4.83 -1.74 -17.38
CA GLN A 786 3.86 -0.65 -17.38
C GLN A 786 2.65 -1.00 -18.28
N GLY A 787 1.43 -0.89 -17.72
CA GLY A 787 0.18 -1.18 -18.43
C GLY A 787 -0.26 -2.64 -18.39
N GLU A 788 0.52 -3.55 -17.80
CA GLU A 788 0.06 -4.92 -17.56
C GLU A 788 -1.00 -4.96 -16.45
N ASP A 789 -2.10 -5.67 -16.76
CA ASP A 789 -3.11 -6.03 -15.78
C ASP A 789 -2.62 -7.29 -15.05
N THR A 790 -2.39 -7.20 -13.75
CA THR A 790 -1.90 -8.30 -12.92
C THR A 790 -2.84 -9.50 -12.93
N SER A 791 -4.14 -9.27 -13.17
CA SER A 791 -5.14 -10.34 -13.31
C SER A 791 -4.88 -11.22 -14.53
N ALA A 792 -4.23 -10.67 -15.56
CA ALA A 792 -3.94 -11.34 -16.82
C ALA A 792 -2.53 -11.96 -16.88
N ILE A 793 -1.74 -11.84 -15.82
CA ILE A 793 -0.44 -12.51 -15.71
C ILE A 793 -0.68 -13.97 -15.34
N VAL A 794 -0.10 -14.87 -16.14
CA VAL A 794 -0.26 -16.33 -16.04
C VAL A 794 1.07 -17.03 -16.28
N ALA A 795 1.17 -18.30 -15.90
CA ALA A 795 2.26 -19.17 -16.34
C ALA A 795 1.86 -19.99 -17.57
N TYR A 796 2.81 -20.25 -18.45
CA TYR A 796 2.70 -21.19 -19.56
C TYR A 796 3.68 -22.34 -19.37
N TYR A 797 3.20 -23.57 -19.56
CA TYR A 797 4.03 -24.73 -19.89
C TYR A 797 4.34 -24.68 -21.38
N ILE A 798 5.60 -24.86 -21.77
CA ILE A 798 6.00 -24.99 -23.17
C ILE A 798 6.47 -26.42 -23.38
N ASP A 799 5.85 -27.13 -24.32
CA ASP A 799 6.21 -28.52 -24.64
C ASP A 799 7.51 -28.63 -25.46
N ASN A 800 7.95 -29.86 -25.74
CA ASN A 800 9.20 -30.12 -26.47
C ASN A 800 9.16 -29.63 -27.93
N ASP A 801 7.97 -29.42 -28.50
CA ASP A 801 7.78 -28.85 -29.84
C ASP A 801 7.70 -27.31 -29.78
N GLY A 802 7.85 -26.73 -28.58
CA GLY A 802 7.81 -25.29 -28.34
C GLY A 802 6.40 -24.71 -28.30
N LYS A 803 5.37 -25.55 -28.16
CA LYS A 803 3.97 -25.12 -28.11
C LYS A 803 3.58 -24.73 -26.67
N PRO A 804 3.01 -23.52 -26.47
CA PRO A 804 2.59 -23.06 -25.14
C PRO A 804 1.22 -23.64 -24.78
N SER A 805 1.08 -24.05 -23.52
CA SER A 805 -0.18 -24.45 -22.86
C SER A 805 -0.31 -23.69 -21.55
N ILE A 806 -1.48 -23.13 -21.29
CA ILE A 806 -1.68 -22.30 -20.11
C ILE A 806 -1.70 -23.15 -18.82
N MET A 807 -1.04 -22.64 -17.78
CA MET A 807 -1.16 -23.18 -16.42
C MET A 807 -2.36 -22.49 -15.77
N SER A 808 -3.54 -23.08 -15.91
CA SER A 808 -4.80 -22.51 -15.37
C SER A 808 -4.76 -22.30 -13.86
N ASN A 809 -3.98 -23.12 -13.15
CA ASN A 809 -3.73 -23.03 -11.71
C ASN A 809 -2.67 -21.98 -11.32
N SER A 810 -2.22 -21.14 -12.25
CA SER A 810 -1.24 -20.10 -11.94
C SER A 810 -1.88 -18.89 -11.26
N SER A 811 -1.22 -18.27 -10.30
CA SER A 811 -1.62 -17.02 -9.67
C SER A 811 -0.47 -16.02 -9.71
N TYR A 812 -0.79 -14.72 -9.77
CA TYR A 812 0.19 -13.66 -9.59
C TYR A 812 -0.11 -12.92 -8.30
N SER A 813 0.85 -12.89 -7.38
CA SER A 813 0.78 -12.12 -6.14
C SER A 813 2.18 -11.83 -5.63
N ASN A 814 2.35 -10.76 -4.83
CA ASN A 814 3.60 -10.47 -4.13
C ASN A 814 4.87 -10.50 -5.01
N GLY A 815 4.77 -10.02 -6.26
CA GLY A 815 5.90 -9.98 -7.19
C GLY A 815 6.31 -11.34 -7.77
N LYS A 816 5.45 -12.37 -7.71
CA LYS A 816 5.73 -13.71 -8.20
C LYS A 816 4.55 -14.32 -8.96
N VAL A 817 4.86 -15.17 -9.93
CA VAL A 817 3.90 -16.09 -10.56
C VAL A 817 4.08 -17.47 -9.94
N THR A 818 3.04 -17.98 -9.28
CA THR A 818 3.04 -19.27 -8.58
C THR A 818 2.14 -20.26 -9.30
N PHE A 819 2.56 -21.52 -9.46
CA PHE A 819 1.74 -22.60 -10.01
C PHE A 819 2.24 -23.97 -9.56
N VAL A 820 1.39 -25.00 -9.68
CA VAL A 820 1.71 -26.40 -9.35
C VAL A 820 1.76 -27.24 -10.63
N THR A 821 2.73 -28.15 -10.74
CA THR A 821 2.87 -29.05 -11.90
C THR A 821 3.32 -30.45 -11.46
N ASN A 822 3.02 -31.46 -12.27
CA ASN A 822 3.40 -32.86 -12.06
C ASN A 822 4.52 -33.35 -13.01
N HIS A 823 5.03 -32.45 -13.85
CA HIS A 823 6.11 -32.73 -14.79
C HIS A 823 7.11 -31.57 -14.83
N LEU A 824 8.31 -31.85 -15.35
CA LEU A 824 9.32 -30.84 -15.60
C LEU A 824 9.23 -30.35 -17.04
N SER A 825 9.50 -29.06 -17.26
CA SER A 825 9.58 -28.46 -18.58
C SER A 825 10.15 -27.04 -18.52
N HIS A 826 10.12 -26.38 -19.68
CA HIS A 826 10.14 -24.94 -19.83
C HIS A 826 8.83 -24.34 -19.32
N TYR A 827 8.96 -23.38 -18.40
CA TYR A 827 7.86 -22.57 -17.90
C TYR A 827 8.15 -21.11 -18.17
N ALA A 828 7.13 -20.38 -18.61
CA ALA A 828 7.26 -18.96 -18.90
C ALA A 828 6.20 -18.14 -18.18
N VAL A 829 6.58 -16.96 -17.73
CA VAL A 829 5.60 -15.93 -17.37
C VAL A 829 5.04 -15.36 -18.66
N GLY A 830 3.71 -15.26 -18.76
CA GLY A 830 3.03 -14.70 -19.91
C GLY A 830 1.92 -13.74 -19.51
N TYR A 831 1.37 -13.08 -20.52
CA TYR A 831 0.27 -12.13 -20.36
C TYR A 831 -0.87 -12.47 -21.32
N ASN A 832 -1.99 -12.89 -20.76
CA ASN A 832 -3.17 -13.36 -21.49
C ASN A 832 -4.40 -12.52 -21.15
N LYS A 833 -4.39 -11.24 -21.52
CA LYS A 833 -5.53 -10.36 -21.23
C LYS A 833 -6.71 -10.70 -22.13
N ILE A 834 -7.71 -11.35 -21.54
CA ILE A 834 -9.01 -11.58 -22.14
C ILE A 834 -10.01 -10.65 -21.48
N SER A 835 -10.62 -9.78 -22.28
CA SER A 835 -11.68 -8.88 -21.82
C SER A 835 -12.92 -9.02 -22.70
N PHE A 836 -14.06 -8.65 -22.13
CA PHE A 836 -15.34 -8.68 -22.81
C PHE A 836 -15.93 -7.27 -22.82
N SER A 837 -16.45 -6.87 -23.98
CA SER A 837 -16.91 -5.50 -24.23
C SER A 837 -17.95 -5.01 -23.22
N ASP A 838 -18.82 -5.89 -22.76
CA ASP A 838 -19.90 -5.63 -21.80
C ASP A 838 -19.47 -5.74 -20.32
N SER A 839 -18.20 -6.04 -20.07
CA SER A 839 -17.66 -6.22 -18.72
C SER A 839 -16.57 -5.24 -18.36
N ASN A 840 -16.03 -4.47 -19.33
CA ASN A 840 -14.87 -3.59 -19.12
C ASN A 840 -15.07 -2.55 -18.00
N SER A 841 -16.28 -2.01 -17.84
CA SER A 841 -16.64 -1.05 -16.78
C SER A 841 -17.39 -1.68 -15.61
N HIS A 842 -17.58 -3.01 -15.63
CA HIS A 842 -18.34 -3.72 -14.61
C HIS A 842 -17.45 -3.96 -13.37
N TRP A 843 -18.00 -3.89 -12.15
CA TRP A 843 -17.24 -4.18 -10.91
C TRP A 843 -16.60 -5.59 -10.92
N GLY A 844 -17.18 -6.50 -11.69
CA GLY A 844 -16.70 -7.86 -11.91
C GLY A 844 -15.50 -7.98 -12.87
N ALA A 845 -15.12 -6.91 -13.58
CA ALA A 845 -14.08 -6.89 -14.61
C ALA A 845 -12.77 -7.57 -14.19
N PRO A 846 -12.15 -7.25 -13.03
CA PRO A 846 -10.89 -7.88 -12.63
C PRO A 846 -11.04 -9.38 -12.42
N PHE A 847 -12.14 -9.84 -11.84
CA PHE A 847 -12.38 -11.27 -11.58
C PHE A 847 -12.69 -12.04 -12.88
N ILE A 848 -13.43 -11.41 -13.78
CA ILE A 848 -13.75 -11.98 -15.09
C ILE A 848 -12.46 -12.08 -15.92
N SER A 849 -11.67 -11.02 -15.97
CA SER A 849 -10.35 -10.98 -16.63
C SER A 849 -9.43 -12.05 -16.04
N TYR A 850 -9.37 -12.16 -14.70
CA TYR A 850 -8.54 -13.14 -13.99
C TYR A 850 -8.85 -14.58 -14.41
N LEU A 851 -10.13 -14.97 -14.39
CA LEU A 851 -10.54 -16.34 -14.71
C LEU A 851 -10.47 -16.61 -16.22
N ALA A 852 -10.82 -15.62 -17.06
CA ALA A 852 -10.76 -15.76 -18.51
C ALA A 852 -9.32 -15.89 -18.99
N ALA A 853 -8.40 -15.12 -18.41
CA ALA A 853 -6.97 -15.21 -18.68
C ALA A 853 -6.40 -16.62 -18.42
N ARG A 854 -7.08 -17.48 -17.64
CA ARG A 854 -6.69 -18.84 -17.27
C ARG A 854 -7.50 -19.94 -17.97
N ASP A 855 -8.29 -19.58 -18.98
CA ASP A 855 -9.24 -20.44 -19.68
C ASP A 855 -10.31 -21.09 -18.78
N MET A 856 -10.56 -20.53 -17.59
CA MET A 856 -11.53 -21.09 -16.63
C MET A 856 -12.97 -20.69 -16.94
N ILE A 857 -13.16 -19.53 -17.56
CA ILE A 857 -14.46 -19.03 -18.00
C ILE A 857 -14.37 -18.52 -19.43
N SER A 858 -15.48 -18.65 -20.16
CA SER A 858 -15.62 -18.12 -21.52
C SER A 858 -16.79 -17.15 -21.60
N GLY A 859 -16.72 -16.25 -22.59
CA GLY A 859 -17.82 -15.36 -22.93
C GLY A 859 -19.06 -16.09 -23.43
N SER A 860 -20.17 -15.37 -23.53
CA SER A 860 -21.43 -15.86 -24.12
C SER A 860 -21.46 -15.83 -25.65
N GLY A 861 -20.34 -15.45 -26.28
CA GLY A 861 -20.21 -15.25 -27.73
C GLY A 861 -20.15 -13.75 -28.09
N SER A 862 -19.81 -13.43 -29.35
CA SER A 862 -19.79 -12.06 -29.88
C SER A 862 -19.02 -11.04 -29.02
N ASN A 863 -17.93 -11.46 -28.36
CA ASN A 863 -17.12 -10.62 -27.46
C ASN A 863 -17.88 -10.09 -26.22
N GLN A 864 -18.87 -10.85 -25.72
CA GLN A 864 -19.67 -10.55 -24.53
C GLN A 864 -19.48 -11.62 -23.45
N PHE A 865 -19.69 -11.23 -22.19
CA PHE A 865 -19.70 -12.14 -21.03
C PHE A 865 -21.07 -12.26 -20.35
N ALA A 866 -21.93 -11.25 -20.49
CA ALA A 866 -23.20 -11.07 -19.79
C ALA A 866 -23.06 -11.08 -18.25
N PRO A 867 -22.31 -10.15 -17.64
CA PRO A 867 -21.95 -10.19 -16.21
C PRO A 867 -23.16 -10.19 -15.27
N ASN A 868 -24.25 -9.52 -15.65
CA ASN A 868 -25.47 -9.41 -14.85
C ASN A 868 -26.49 -10.53 -15.10
N LYS A 869 -26.24 -11.43 -16.06
CA LYS A 869 -27.13 -12.56 -16.31
C LYS A 869 -26.96 -13.57 -15.17
N ASN A 870 -28.07 -14.15 -14.71
CA ASN A 870 -28.01 -15.25 -13.76
C ASN A 870 -27.29 -16.45 -14.39
N ILE A 871 -26.37 -17.03 -13.63
CA ILE A 871 -25.64 -18.23 -14.04
C ILE A 871 -26.49 -19.47 -13.76
N THR A 872 -26.48 -20.43 -14.68
CA THR A 872 -27.19 -21.69 -14.50
C THR A 872 -26.37 -22.69 -13.68
N ARG A 873 -27.06 -23.67 -13.09
CA ARG A 873 -26.41 -24.76 -12.33
C ARG A 873 -25.41 -25.55 -13.18
N ALA A 874 -25.74 -25.80 -14.45
CA ALA A 874 -24.84 -26.49 -15.39
C ALA A 874 -23.60 -25.66 -15.74
N GLU A 875 -23.75 -24.36 -15.99
CA GLU A 875 -22.60 -23.47 -16.25
C GLU A 875 -21.67 -23.44 -15.03
N PHE A 876 -22.22 -23.34 -13.82
CA PHE A 876 -21.40 -23.32 -12.61
C PHE A 876 -20.64 -24.64 -12.40
N ALA A 877 -21.29 -25.79 -12.63
CA ALA A 877 -20.62 -27.11 -12.58
C ALA A 877 -19.49 -27.23 -13.60
N LYS A 878 -19.68 -26.71 -14.83
CA LYS A 878 -18.61 -26.66 -15.85
C LYS A 878 -17.42 -25.83 -15.38
N ILE A 879 -17.64 -24.69 -14.74
CA ILE A 879 -16.53 -23.84 -14.27
C ILE A 879 -15.76 -24.55 -13.15
N LEU A 880 -16.44 -25.20 -12.20
CA LEU A 880 -15.77 -25.98 -11.14
C LEU A 880 -14.93 -27.13 -11.73
N ALA A 881 -15.42 -27.80 -12.77
CA ALA A 881 -14.65 -28.82 -13.49
C ALA A 881 -13.40 -28.23 -14.16
N GLY A 882 -13.51 -27.02 -14.71
CA GLY A 882 -12.37 -26.27 -15.26
C GLY A 882 -11.34 -25.90 -14.19
N ILE A 883 -11.78 -25.43 -13.02
CA ILE A 883 -10.89 -25.14 -11.87
C ILE A 883 -10.18 -26.40 -11.39
N ALA A 884 -10.87 -27.55 -11.39
CA ALA A 884 -10.28 -28.84 -11.05
C ALA A 884 -9.31 -29.37 -12.12
N ASN A 885 -9.27 -28.76 -13.30
CA ASN A 885 -8.64 -29.32 -14.50
C ASN A 885 -9.10 -30.78 -14.75
N ALA A 886 -10.40 -31.03 -14.57
CA ALA A 886 -10.95 -32.38 -14.62
C ALA A 886 -10.96 -32.94 -16.05
N ASP A 887 -10.46 -34.16 -16.22
CA ASP A 887 -10.72 -34.93 -17.44
C ASP A 887 -12.16 -35.44 -17.41
N VAL A 888 -13.03 -34.72 -18.12
CA VAL A 888 -14.45 -35.06 -18.19
C VAL A 888 -14.81 -35.96 -19.38
N SER A 889 -13.83 -36.38 -20.20
CA SER A 889 -14.07 -37.12 -21.44
C SER A 889 -14.67 -38.52 -21.22
N GLY A 890 -14.43 -39.11 -20.04
CA GLY A 890 -15.00 -40.41 -19.65
C GLY A 890 -16.48 -40.37 -19.27
N TYR A 891 -17.04 -39.18 -19.01
CA TYR A 891 -18.40 -39.02 -18.50
C TYR A 891 -19.43 -38.97 -19.63
N ASN A 892 -19.97 -40.13 -19.98
CA ASN A 892 -20.91 -40.27 -21.10
C ASN A 892 -22.37 -40.59 -20.66
N THR A 893 -22.58 -40.82 -19.36
CA THR A 893 -23.90 -41.10 -18.77
C THR A 893 -24.10 -40.30 -17.49
N SER A 894 -25.35 -39.94 -17.18
CA SER A 894 -25.70 -39.25 -15.93
C SER A 894 -26.64 -40.11 -15.07
N THR A 895 -26.54 -39.95 -13.74
CA THR A 895 -27.49 -40.51 -12.77
C THR A 895 -28.79 -39.69 -12.69
N PHE A 896 -28.78 -38.44 -13.16
CA PHE A 896 -29.94 -37.55 -13.14
C PHE A 896 -30.85 -37.78 -14.35
N GLY A 897 -32.16 -37.86 -14.09
CA GLY A 897 -33.15 -38.14 -15.15
C GLY A 897 -33.29 -37.02 -16.18
N ASP A 898 -32.87 -35.80 -15.88
CA ASP A 898 -32.99 -34.60 -16.72
C ASP A 898 -31.67 -34.16 -17.37
N VAL A 899 -30.63 -34.99 -17.30
CA VAL A 899 -29.35 -34.80 -18.00
C VAL A 899 -29.19 -35.91 -19.03
N LYS A 900 -29.26 -35.58 -20.32
CA LYS A 900 -29.38 -36.55 -21.42
C LYS A 900 -28.09 -36.69 -22.22
N ALA A 901 -27.90 -37.86 -22.83
CA ALA A 901 -26.79 -38.10 -23.76
C ALA A 901 -26.80 -37.06 -24.88
N GLY A 902 -25.66 -36.41 -25.12
CA GLY A 902 -25.50 -35.32 -26.09
C GLY A 902 -25.67 -33.90 -25.51
N ASP A 903 -26.17 -33.74 -24.29
CA ASP A 903 -26.17 -32.44 -23.63
C ASP A 903 -24.74 -31.97 -23.36
N TRP A 904 -24.42 -30.72 -23.73
CA TRP A 904 -23.06 -30.17 -23.55
C TRP A 904 -22.62 -30.19 -22.09
N TYR A 905 -23.56 -30.11 -21.15
CA TYR A 905 -23.29 -30.09 -19.72
C TYR A 905 -23.18 -31.49 -19.09
N LEU A 906 -23.57 -32.57 -19.79
CA LEU A 906 -23.56 -33.93 -19.24
C LEU A 906 -22.21 -34.31 -18.61
N PRO A 907 -21.05 -34.15 -19.29
CA PRO A 907 -19.79 -34.63 -18.74
C PRO A 907 -19.43 -33.89 -17.44
N TYR A 908 -19.66 -32.58 -17.38
CA TYR A 908 -19.36 -31.75 -16.21
C TYR A 908 -20.30 -32.03 -15.03
N VAL A 909 -21.60 -32.17 -15.28
CA VAL A 909 -22.58 -32.46 -14.23
C VAL A 909 -22.36 -33.86 -13.66
N SER A 910 -22.04 -34.84 -14.51
CA SER A 910 -21.79 -36.21 -14.08
C SER A 910 -20.48 -36.32 -13.29
N TRP A 911 -19.44 -35.61 -13.70
CA TRP A 911 -18.21 -35.45 -12.91
C TRP A 911 -18.50 -34.84 -11.53
N ALA A 912 -19.24 -33.74 -11.49
CA ALA A 912 -19.58 -33.07 -10.24
C ALA A 912 -20.45 -33.96 -9.33
N ALA A 913 -21.28 -34.83 -9.90
CA ALA A 913 -22.11 -35.77 -9.16
C ALA A 913 -21.28 -36.91 -8.56
N GLU A 914 -20.36 -37.49 -9.34
CA GLU A 914 -19.45 -38.54 -8.85
C GLU A 914 -18.58 -38.03 -7.70
N HIS A 915 -18.12 -36.78 -7.79
CA HIS A 915 -17.35 -36.12 -6.73
C HIS A 915 -18.25 -35.52 -5.64
N ALA A 916 -19.55 -35.80 -5.62
CA ALA A 916 -20.49 -35.29 -4.61
C ALA A 916 -20.51 -33.75 -4.44
N ILE A 917 -20.02 -33.00 -5.43
CA ILE A 917 -20.08 -31.52 -5.50
C ILE A 917 -21.55 -31.11 -5.68
N VAL A 918 -22.27 -31.83 -6.54
CA VAL A 918 -23.70 -31.66 -6.75
C VAL A 918 -24.49 -32.87 -6.25
N GLN A 919 -25.71 -32.62 -5.82
CA GLN A 919 -26.68 -33.65 -5.45
C GLN A 919 -27.99 -33.35 -6.18
N GLY A 920 -28.74 -34.38 -6.54
CA GLY A 920 -30.04 -34.24 -7.18
C GLY A 920 -31.14 -33.88 -6.17
N SER A 921 -32.27 -33.38 -6.67
CA SER A 921 -33.49 -33.25 -5.87
C SER A 921 -34.04 -34.62 -5.46
N SER A 922 -35.03 -34.63 -4.56
CA SER A 922 -35.80 -35.83 -4.20
C SER A 922 -36.48 -36.53 -5.38
N SER A 923 -36.60 -35.87 -6.54
CA SER A 923 -37.13 -36.41 -7.79
C SER A 923 -36.05 -36.91 -8.78
N ASN A 924 -34.80 -37.09 -8.31
CA ASN A 924 -33.64 -37.48 -9.12
C ASN A 924 -33.35 -36.55 -10.32
N ALA A 925 -33.56 -35.24 -10.14
CA ALA A 925 -33.33 -34.20 -11.15
C ALA A 925 -32.23 -33.22 -10.71
N PHE A 926 -31.39 -32.76 -11.64
CA PHE A 926 -30.32 -31.78 -11.42
C PHE A 926 -30.75 -30.33 -11.71
N LYS A 927 -31.69 -30.15 -12.63
CA LYS A 927 -32.17 -28.86 -13.17
C LYS A 927 -31.05 -28.03 -13.83
N PRO A 928 -30.40 -28.53 -14.90
CA PRO A 928 -29.19 -27.93 -15.46
C PRO A 928 -29.36 -26.47 -15.93
N ASN A 929 -30.53 -26.13 -16.46
CA ASN A 929 -30.80 -24.82 -17.06
C ASN A 929 -31.40 -23.80 -16.09
N GLU A 930 -31.69 -24.18 -14.85
CA GLU A 930 -32.22 -23.26 -13.84
C GLU A 930 -31.10 -22.35 -13.30
N PRO A 931 -31.39 -21.06 -13.02
CA PRO A 931 -30.52 -20.19 -12.25
C PRO A 931 -30.13 -20.83 -10.92
N ILE A 932 -28.84 -20.79 -10.58
CA ILE A 932 -28.38 -21.21 -9.26
C ILE A 932 -28.66 -20.12 -8.22
N SER A 933 -29.19 -20.49 -7.06
CA SER A 933 -29.32 -19.54 -5.95
C SER A 933 -27.97 -19.28 -5.27
N ARG A 934 -27.86 -18.18 -4.53
CA ARG A 934 -26.63 -17.85 -3.79
C ARG A 934 -26.29 -18.88 -2.72
N GLU A 935 -27.28 -19.40 -1.99
CA GLU A 935 -27.06 -20.45 -0.99
C GLU A 935 -26.65 -21.80 -1.64
N GLU A 936 -27.19 -22.13 -2.82
CA GLU A 936 -26.80 -23.33 -3.58
C GLU A 936 -25.37 -23.21 -4.10
N MET A 937 -25.01 -22.03 -4.62
CA MET A 937 -23.66 -21.73 -5.10
C MET A 937 -22.63 -21.86 -3.97
N SER A 938 -22.93 -21.34 -2.77
CA SER A 938 -22.08 -21.52 -1.59
C SER A 938 -21.89 -22.98 -1.22
N VAL A 939 -22.96 -23.78 -1.24
CA VAL A 939 -22.85 -25.21 -0.91
C VAL A 939 -22.04 -25.99 -1.94
N MET A 940 -22.21 -25.69 -3.23
CA MET A 940 -21.38 -26.29 -4.27
C MET A 940 -19.90 -25.95 -4.11
N LEU A 941 -19.57 -24.70 -3.77
CA LEU A 941 -18.17 -24.29 -3.52
C LEU A 941 -17.57 -24.99 -2.30
N LYS A 942 -18.32 -25.04 -1.18
CA LYS A 942 -17.84 -25.72 0.03
C LYS A 942 -17.58 -27.21 -0.23
N ARG A 943 -18.48 -27.88 -0.95
CA ARG A 943 -18.29 -29.28 -1.34
C ARG A 943 -17.11 -29.45 -2.29
N PHE A 944 -16.95 -28.54 -3.24
CA PHE A 944 -15.79 -28.53 -4.13
C PHE A 944 -14.48 -28.43 -3.36
N THR A 945 -14.37 -27.51 -2.38
CA THR A 945 -13.16 -27.39 -1.55
C THR A 945 -12.93 -28.63 -0.71
N ASP A 946 -13.98 -29.21 -0.13
CA ASP A 946 -13.86 -30.43 0.67
C ASP A 946 -13.36 -31.61 -0.17
N GLN A 947 -13.85 -31.73 -1.41
CA GLN A 947 -13.42 -32.76 -2.36
C GLN A 947 -12.00 -32.56 -2.86
N ALA A 948 -11.57 -31.30 -3.01
CA ALA A 948 -10.19 -30.95 -3.30
C ALA A 948 -9.25 -31.19 -2.09
N GLY A 949 -9.78 -31.61 -0.93
CA GLY A 949 -9.01 -31.71 0.31
C GLY A 949 -8.54 -30.36 0.85
N PHE A 950 -9.15 -29.27 0.38
CA PHE A 950 -8.77 -27.90 0.74
C PHE A 950 -9.58 -27.43 1.95
N THR A 951 -8.87 -27.14 3.04
CA THR A 951 -9.50 -26.55 4.24
C THR A 951 -9.55 -25.04 4.08
N LEU A 952 -10.77 -24.50 3.99
CA LEU A 952 -10.99 -23.05 3.94
C LEU A 952 -10.41 -22.36 5.18
N PRO A 953 -9.66 -21.24 5.01
CA PRO A 953 -9.11 -20.50 6.13
C PRO A 953 -10.21 -19.81 6.95
N LYS A 954 -9.92 -19.56 8.23
CA LYS A 954 -10.77 -18.79 9.13
C LYS A 954 -10.11 -17.44 9.43
N SER A 955 -9.92 -16.64 8.38
CA SER A 955 -9.22 -15.35 8.43
C SER A 955 -9.99 -14.32 9.25
N VAL A 956 -11.32 -14.38 9.24
CA VAL A 956 -12.19 -13.47 9.99
C VAL A 956 -13.17 -14.22 10.89
N SER A 957 -13.63 -13.53 11.94
CA SER A 957 -14.72 -14.00 12.79
C SER A 957 -16.02 -14.07 11.98
N ALA A 958 -16.83 -15.10 12.24
CA ALA A 958 -18.14 -15.21 11.61
C ALA A 958 -19.05 -14.05 12.02
N VAL A 959 -19.74 -13.45 11.06
CA VAL A 959 -20.71 -12.36 11.28
C VAL A 959 -22.08 -12.83 10.83
N THR A 960 -23.11 -12.50 11.60
CA THR A 960 -24.49 -12.84 11.26
C THR A 960 -25.03 -11.86 10.21
N PHE A 961 -25.57 -12.39 9.11
CA PHE A 961 -26.24 -11.57 8.08
C PHE A 961 -27.61 -11.08 8.58
N ALA A 962 -28.04 -9.91 8.11
CA ALA A 962 -29.34 -9.31 8.46
C ALA A 962 -30.53 -10.22 8.10
N ASP A 963 -30.40 -11.01 7.04
CA ASP A 963 -31.39 -11.98 6.56
C ASP A 963 -31.04 -13.44 6.93
N GLN A 964 -30.31 -13.64 8.04
CA GLN A 964 -29.90 -14.96 8.53
C GLN A 964 -31.07 -15.97 8.62
N SER A 965 -32.26 -15.50 8.99
CA SER A 965 -33.47 -16.33 9.10
C SER A 965 -33.97 -16.88 7.76
N SER A 966 -33.56 -16.27 6.64
CA SER A 966 -33.90 -16.72 5.28
C SER A 966 -32.90 -17.73 4.72
N ILE A 967 -31.74 -17.89 5.37
CA ILE A 967 -30.73 -18.88 5.00
C ILE A 967 -31.22 -20.26 5.42
N SER A 968 -31.20 -21.19 4.47
CA SER A 968 -31.60 -22.56 4.76
C SER A 968 -30.58 -23.24 5.67
N SER A 969 -31.05 -24.05 6.62
CA SER A 969 -30.19 -24.77 7.57
C SER A 969 -29.10 -25.62 6.90
N TRP A 970 -29.38 -26.18 5.73
CA TRP A 970 -28.43 -26.98 4.95
C TRP A 970 -27.31 -26.16 4.28
N ALA A 971 -27.46 -24.83 4.19
CA ALA A 971 -26.48 -23.94 3.56
C ALA A 971 -25.65 -23.13 4.57
N THR A 972 -26.09 -23.06 5.84
CA THR A 972 -25.46 -22.22 6.87
C THR A 972 -23.97 -22.48 7.02
N ASP A 973 -23.55 -23.74 7.14
CA ASP A 973 -22.13 -24.09 7.32
C ASP A 973 -21.26 -23.64 6.13
N ALA A 974 -21.76 -23.84 4.91
CA ALA A 974 -21.06 -23.44 3.70
C ALA A 974 -20.91 -21.91 3.62
N ILE A 975 -21.98 -21.17 3.91
CA ILE A 975 -21.99 -19.71 3.87
C ILE A 975 -21.05 -19.14 4.93
N VAL A 976 -21.09 -19.67 6.16
CA VAL A 976 -20.19 -19.24 7.25
C VAL A 976 -18.74 -19.56 6.88
N SER A 977 -18.44 -20.78 6.42
CA SER A 977 -17.07 -21.16 6.05
C SER A 977 -16.50 -20.26 4.95
N LEU A 978 -17.30 -19.94 3.94
CA LEU A 978 -16.89 -19.06 2.84
C LEU A 978 -16.80 -17.58 3.25
N GLN A 979 -17.61 -17.13 4.23
CA GLN A 979 -17.50 -15.80 4.82
C GLN A 979 -16.20 -15.67 5.64
N GLN A 980 -15.90 -16.66 6.47
CA GLN A 980 -14.68 -16.67 7.29
C GLN A 980 -13.40 -16.75 6.44
N ALA A 981 -13.49 -17.36 5.25
CA ALA A 981 -12.45 -17.38 4.24
C ALA A 981 -12.43 -16.13 3.35
N GLU A 982 -13.26 -15.12 3.63
CA GLU A 982 -13.37 -13.85 2.88
C GLU A 982 -13.81 -14.00 1.41
N ILE A 983 -14.28 -15.19 1.00
CA ILE A 983 -14.83 -15.45 -0.33
C ILE A 983 -16.21 -14.78 -0.50
N ILE A 984 -16.96 -14.63 0.59
CA ILE A 984 -18.30 -14.01 0.62
C ILE A 984 -18.34 -12.85 1.61
N SER A 985 -18.75 -11.68 1.14
CA SER A 985 -18.93 -10.46 1.96
C SER A 985 -20.40 -10.02 2.10
N GLY A 986 -21.36 -10.78 1.56
CA GLY A 986 -22.76 -10.35 1.44
C GLY A 986 -23.01 -9.32 0.33
N LYS A 987 -24.24 -8.83 0.27
CA LYS A 987 -24.71 -7.64 -0.48
C LYS A 987 -24.92 -6.50 0.53
N GLY A 988 -25.10 -5.26 0.05
CA GLY A 988 -25.31 -4.08 0.89
C GLY A 988 -26.32 -4.29 2.04
N ALA A 989 -26.23 -3.46 3.08
CA ALA A 989 -27.02 -3.58 4.31
C ALA A 989 -26.82 -4.92 5.08
N ASN A 990 -25.63 -5.52 4.98
CA ASN A 990 -25.28 -6.79 5.65
C ASN A 990 -26.22 -7.96 5.29
N ALA A 991 -26.77 -8.01 4.07
CA ALA A 991 -27.69 -9.07 3.64
C ALA A 991 -27.01 -10.12 2.74
N PHE A 992 -27.30 -11.41 2.89
CA PHE A 992 -26.76 -12.46 2.03
C PHE A 992 -27.61 -12.72 0.78
N VAL A 993 -28.92 -12.55 0.86
CA VAL A 993 -29.94 -12.82 -0.16
C VAL A 993 -29.90 -14.29 -0.65
N PRO A 994 -30.15 -15.28 0.25
CA PRO A 994 -29.88 -16.70 -0.02
C PRO A 994 -30.65 -17.27 -1.21
N LYS A 995 -31.92 -16.88 -1.38
CA LYS A 995 -32.81 -17.38 -2.44
C LYS A 995 -32.65 -16.65 -3.77
N GLY A 996 -31.90 -15.55 -3.81
CA GLY A 996 -31.68 -14.79 -5.03
C GLY A 996 -30.79 -15.56 -6.01
N GLY A 997 -31.05 -15.42 -7.31
CA GLY A 997 -30.18 -15.97 -8.35
C GLY A 997 -28.80 -15.30 -8.32
N ALA A 998 -27.74 -16.10 -8.46
CA ALA A 998 -26.38 -15.60 -8.56
C ALA A 998 -26.09 -15.13 -9.99
N THR A 999 -25.48 -13.94 -10.14
CA THR A 999 -25.06 -13.45 -11.46
C THR A 999 -23.74 -14.09 -11.88
N ARG A 1000 -23.44 -14.08 -13.18
CA ARG A 1000 -22.14 -14.54 -13.72
C ARG A 1000 -20.96 -13.77 -13.13
N ALA A 1001 -21.11 -12.47 -12.84
CA ALA A 1001 -20.08 -11.68 -12.17
C ALA A 1001 -19.91 -12.05 -10.68
N GLU A 1002 -21.00 -12.33 -9.95
CA GLU A 1002 -20.92 -12.83 -8.57
C GLU A 1002 -20.20 -14.19 -8.50
N ALA A 1003 -20.54 -15.10 -9.41
CA ALA A 1003 -19.84 -16.37 -9.54
C ALA A 1003 -18.35 -16.14 -9.88
N ALA A 1004 -18.04 -15.27 -10.84
CA ALA A 1004 -16.66 -14.97 -11.20
C ALA A 1004 -15.84 -14.42 -10.02
N LYS A 1005 -16.40 -13.50 -9.22
CA LYS A 1005 -15.73 -12.99 -8.01
C LYS A 1005 -15.42 -14.13 -7.03
N MET A 1006 -16.44 -14.92 -6.66
CA MET A 1006 -16.26 -15.96 -5.66
C MET A 1006 -15.27 -17.03 -6.12
N LEU A 1007 -15.31 -17.40 -7.39
CA LEU A 1007 -14.39 -18.37 -7.99
C LEU A 1007 -12.96 -17.82 -8.12
N ALA A 1008 -12.78 -16.55 -8.50
CA ALA A 1008 -11.47 -15.92 -8.60
C ALA A 1008 -10.79 -15.84 -7.22
N VAL A 1009 -11.52 -15.39 -6.20
CA VAL A 1009 -11.01 -15.31 -4.82
C VAL A 1009 -10.72 -16.70 -4.28
N LEU A 1010 -11.61 -17.69 -4.52
CA LEU A 1010 -11.34 -19.08 -4.13
C LEU A 1010 -10.06 -19.60 -4.81
N HIS A 1011 -9.91 -19.39 -6.13
CA HIS A 1011 -8.75 -19.83 -6.87
C HIS A 1011 -7.45 -19.21 -6.34
N GLN A 1012 -7.47 -17.91 -6.01
CA GLN A 1012 -6.34 -17.23 -5.37
C GLN A 1012 -6.08 -17.71 -3.94
N THR A 1013 -7.10 -18.17 -3.23
CA THR A 1013 -6.95 -18.70 -1.87
C THR A 1013 -6.35 -20.11 -1.88
N MET A 1014 -6.61 -20.88 -2.95
CA MET A 1014 -6.10 -22.24 -3.12
C MET A 1014 -4.65 -22.30 -3.64
N ASN A 1015 -4.14 -21.22 -4.24
CA ASN A 1015 -2.82 -21.15 -4.89
C ASN A 1015 -1.99 -19.99 -4.35
#